data_AF-A0AAW1DKB6-F1
#
_entry.id   AF-A0AAW1DKB6-F1
#
_cell.length_a   1.000
_cell.length_b   1.000
_cell.length_c   1.000
_cell.angle_alpha   90.00
_cell.angle_beta   90.00
_cell.angle_gamma   90.00
#
_symmetry.space_group_name_H-M   'P 1'
#
loop_
_entity.id
_entity.type
_entity.pdbx_description
1 polymer ?
#
loop_
_entity_poly.entity_id
_entity_poly.type
_entity_poly.pdbx_seq_one_letter_code
_entity_poly.pdbx_strand_id
1 'polypeptide(L)'
;MSWNRMGVELNGLKEDMPGTSWDVQPHMNHEAMPILVPTPIKPPPVQMEHPNAIVHPHLPQPQHSLLSAPYMEPELTPEMIQHGWRKYWSKRESRPYFWNKLTGESLWEMPTMKPQFDPVTDPLGICGPGAPSAQPGLQLGMKRRSSEECVGSPAPKRMALSGPWDLDVPTNVVIYERTPLNIPHPHPIVEVFRCNLANKLRSCFQELCHSRESINAPKDCFNRWLMERKVIDTGTDPLLPSSCSPEISDCMYREVINDIPIKLVRPKFTGDARKQLSRYAESAKKLIESRNASPESRKIVMWNVEDTFNWLRRTVGSSFDDFQDRLAHLREQCQPHLTETVKESIEGICLKIYHLSSDYAKKIKDKHLEILREQGVPEPNYNSVMTNSRKVWCYPVQFSTLCPRLPQVDFLNDRDQTHLRFQGETLVINTQYLHKLDFLYRMSCFDDRKMEYFLTRVWMLLKRYNTYLGGSHSTQTSLPVTVMECLNKEFGVTFECFASPLNCYFKQYCSAFPDIDSYFGSRGPILELKAVSGSFAANPPYSEELMEAAVNHFERLLAESTEPLSFIVFIPEWRDPAPQALLKLEASPFKRKQVVVPNFEHEYRHGFQHILPKSELNLKCAHGTVVVWLQNNNGFHQWGPIEDRVEALLESFRPGRERERDRQELLSPPRTTNVSGPGAQDVPHTPTTQPHVIVANQPTQEKVVS
;
A
#
# COMPACT_ATOMS: atom_id res chain seq x y z
N MET A 1 15.46 -41.79 21.91
CA MET A 1 16.54 -41.07 21.18
C MET A 1 15.99 -39.72 20.76
N SER A 2 16.83 -38.68 20.64
CA SER A 2 16.34 -37.29 20.54
C SER A 2 15.73 -36.96 19.17
N TRP A 3 14.70 -36.12 19.18
CA TRP A 3 14.09 -35.52 17.98
C TRP A 3 14.40 -34.02 17.96
N ASN A 4 15.34 -33.58 17.13
CA ASN A 4 15.63 -32.16 16.97
C ASN A 4 14.57 -31.49 16.10
N ARG A 5 13.68 -30.72 16.72
CA ARG A 5 12.87 -29.72 16.03
C ARG A 5 13.78 -28.63 15.46
N MET A 6 13.80 -28.43 14.14
CA MET A 6 14.13 -27.12 13.59
C MET A 6 12.86 -26.26 13.61
N GLY A 7 12.63 -25.57 14.72
CA GLY A 7 11.62 -24.51 14.80
C GLY A 7 12.18 -23.23 14.17
N VAL A 8 11.35 -22.51 13.42
CA VAL A 8 11.68 -21.16 12.98
C VAL A 8 11.40 -20.21 14.15
N GLU A 9 12.45 -19.81 14.87
CA GLU A 9 12.31 -18.84 15.96
C GLU A 9 12.09 -17.43 15.40
N LEU A 10 10.82 -17.01 15.35
CA LEU A 10 10.43 -15.60 15.23
C LEU A 10 10.73 -14.87 16.55
N ASN A 11 12.01 -14.66 16.86
CA ASN A 11 12.44 -13.84 17.99
C ASN A 11 12.13 -12.37 17.70
N GLY A 12 11.06 -11.86 18.31
CA GLY A 12 10.58 -10.49 18.15
C GLY A 12 11.53 -9.45 18.73
N LEU A 13 12.44 -8.94 17.90
CA LEU A 13 13.14 -7.69 18.15
C LEU A 13 12.21 -6.51 17.82
N LYS A 14 12.19 -5.50 18.70
CA LYS A 14 11.75 -4.15 18.30
C LYS A 14 12.80 -3.58 17.36
N GLU A 15 12.60 -3.72 16.05
CA GLU A 15 13.42 -3.05 15.05
C GLU A 15 12.79 -1.68 14.70
N ASP A 16 13.57 -0.61 14.91
CA ASP A 16 13.23 0.70 14.37
C ASP A 16 13.35 0.69 12.83
N MET A 17 12.51 1.48 12.15
CA MET A 17 12.61 1.68 10.70
C MET A 17 13.96 2.34 10.33
N PRO A 18 14.51 2.09 9.12
CA PRO A 18 15.84 2.56 8.75
C PRO A 18 15.88 4.10 8.61
N GLY A 19 16.38 4.77 9.65
CA GLY A 19 16.73 6.19 9.58
C GLY A 19 17.95 6.40 8.69
N THR A 20 17.73 6.78 7.43
CA THR A 20 18.78 7.14 6.46
C THR A 20 18.74 8.63 6.14
N SER A 21 19.13 9.47 7.11
CA SER A 21 19.64 10.81 6.84
C SER A 21 20.63 11.25 7.92
N TRP A 22 21.35 12.35 7.66
CA TRP A 22 22.43 12.90 8.46
C TRP A 22 21.98 14.21 9.11
N ASP A 23 21.32 14.12 10.27
CA ASP A 23 20.91 15.30 11.06
C ASP A 23 22.10 16.26 11.28
N VAL A 24 22.07 17.43 10.64
CA VAL A 24 22.96 18.56 10.94
C VAL A 24 22.10 19.80 11.12
N GLN A 25 21.90 20.23 12.37
CA GLN A 25 21.19 21.48 12.68
C GLN A 25 22.18 22.66 12.86
N PRO A 26 22.20 23.64 11.94
CA PRO A 26 22.94 24.88 12.17
C PRO A 26 22.16 25.80 13.11
N HIS A 27 22.44 25.74 14.41
CA HIS A 27 21.97 26.76 15.36
C HIS A 27 22.70 28.10 15.12
N MET A 28 22.08 28.99 14.36
CA MET A 28 22.44 30.41 14.32
C MET A 28 21.30 31.27 14.88
N ASN A 29 21.56 31.93 16.01
CA ASN A 29 20.66 32.94 16.56
C ASN A 29 20.66 34.18 15.66
N HIS A 30 19.56 34.41 14.94
CA HIS A 30 19.20 35.73 14.43
C HIS A 30 17.97 36.24 15.19
N GLU A 31 18.13 37.35 15.92
CA GLU A 31 17.03 38.02 16.61
C GLU A 31 16.07 38.63 15.58
N ALA A 32 14.89 38.03 15.43
CA ALA A 32 13.82 38.55 14.60
C ALA A 32 12.91 39.49 15.43
N MET A 33 12.86 40.77 15.05
CA MET A 33 11.94 41.73 15.68
C MET A 33 10.46 41.39 15.39
N PRO A 34 9.53 41.66 16.32
CA PRO A 34 8.13 41.29 16.17
C PRO A 34 7.43 42.11 15.08
N ILE A 35 6.91 41.43 14.06
CA ILE A 35 6.06 42.03 13.01
C ILE A 35 4.63 42.13 13.52
N LEU A 36 4.07 43.35 13.56
CA LEU A 36 2.67 43.59 13.92
C LEU A 36 1.72 43.09 12.81
N VAL A 37 0.67 42.38 13.19
CA VAL A 37 -0.43 41.96 12.29
C VAL A 37 -1.58 42.97 12.38
N PRO A 38 -1.98 43.67 11.29
CA PRO A 38 -3.09 44.62 11.33
C PRO A 38 -4.46 43.94 11.47
N THR A 39 -5.33 44.52 12.31
CA THR A 39 -6.71 44.03 12.54
C THR A 39 -7.69 44.54 11.47
N PRO A 40 -8.67 43.74 10.98
CA PRO A 40 -9.62 44.20 9.97
C PRO A 40 -10.58 45.31 10.48
N ILE A 41 -10.73 46.37 9.69
CA ILE A 41 -11.64 47.50 9.95
C ILE A 41 -12.98 47.28 9.23
N LYS A 42 -14.11 47.52 9.91
CA LYS A 42 -15.46 47.52 9.31
C LYS A 42 -15.79 48.89 8.68
N PRO A 43 -16.25 48.96 7.42
CA PRO A 43 -16.95 50.13 6.88
C PRO A 43 -18.46 50.13 7.25
N PRO A 44 -19.13 51.30 7.29
CA PRO A 44 -20.55 51.45 7.62
C PRO A 44 -21.49 51.39 6.38
N PRO A 45 -22.82 51.27 6.56
CA PRO A 45 -23.80 51.20 5.46
C PRO A 45 -24.31 52.57 4.97
N VAL A 46 -24.73 52.64 3.69
CA VAL A 46 -25.46 53.77 3.07
C VAL A 46 -26.56 53.23 2.16
N GLN A 47 -27.61 54.01 1.91
CA GLN A 47 -28.89 53.57 1.30
C GLN A 47 -29.04 53.92 -0.21
N MET A 48 -30.19 53.50 -0.77
CA MET A 48 -30.63 53.53 -2.17
C MET A 48 -30.65 54.90 -2.85
N GLU A 49 -30.62 54.88 -4.19
CA GLU A 49 -31.60 55.63 -5.02
C GLU A 49 -31.84 54.94 -6.38
N HIS A 50 -32.97 55.25 -7.04
CA HIS A 50 -33.40 54.70 -8.34
C HIS A 50 -33.82 55.84 -9.29
N PRO A 51 -33.80 55.61 -10.62
CA PRO A 51 -35.04 55.89 -11.37
C PRO A 51 -35.37 54.94 -12.55
N ASN A 52 -36.69 54.74 -12.72
CA ASN A 52 -37.52 54.46 -13.91
C ASN A 52 -36.86 53.90 -15.21
N ALA A 53 -37.27 52.77 -15.83
CA ALA A 53 -38.58 52.12 -16.09
C ALA A 53 -39.30 52.54 -17.41
N ILE A 54 -39.47 51.57 -18.33
CA ILE A 54 -40.41 51.53 -19.48
C ILE A 54 -41.03 50.11 -19.52
N VAL A 55 -42.21 49.94 -20.15
CA VAL A 55 -43.22 48.94 -19.75
C VAL A 55 -43.42 47.76 -20.75
N HIS A 56 -43.73 46.60 -20.16
CA HIS A 56 -44.50 45.41 -20.60
C HIS A 56 -45.57 45.59 -21.71
N PRO A 57 -46.15 44.52 -22.35
CA PRO A 57 -46.54 43.20 -21.77
C PRO A 57 -46.22 41.97 -22.68
N HIS A 58 -46.61 40.69 -22.44
CA HIS A 58 -47.73 40.09 -21.68
C HIS A 58 -47.34 38.76 -20.94
N LEU A 59 -48.28 38.22 -20.14
CA LEU A 59 -48.21 37.08 -19.18
C LEU A 59 -48.94 35.81 -19.73
N PRO A 60 -49.06 34.64 -19.02
CA PRO A 60 -48.71 34.32 -17.63
C PRO A 60 -47.99 32.98 -17.32
N GLN A 61 -47.41 32.88 -16.12
CA GLN A 61 -47.37 31.65 -15.29
C GLN A 61 -47.63 32.02 -13.82
N PRO A 62 -48.30 31.16 -13.01
CA PRO A 62 -48.70 31.48 -11.64
C PRO A 62 -47.63 31.17 -10.59
N GLN A 63 -47.77 31.80 -9.41
CA GLN A 63 -46.93 31.59 -8.23
C GLN A 63 -47.54 30.55 -7.27
N HIS A 64 -46.70 29.85 -6.50
CA HIS A 64 -46.81 29.58 -5.05
C HIS A 64 -45.46 28.98 -4.62
N SER A 65 -44.72 29.38 -3.59
CA SER A 65 -44.98 29.96 -2.25
C SER A 65 -45.28 28.93 -1.14
N LEU A 66 -44.32 28.83 -0.21
CA LEU A 66 -44.46 28.52 1.22
C LEU A 66 -44.58 27.05 1.73
N LEU A 67 -43.99 26.92 2.92
CA LEU A 67 -44.23 25.97 4.03
C LEU A 67 -43.59 24.57 4.02
N SER A 68 -43.00 24.29 5.18
CA SER A 68 -42.48 23.00 5.63
C SER A 68 -43.60 22.07 6.10
N ALA A 69 -43.57 20.80 5.68
CA ALA A 69 -44.38 19.73 6.24
C ALA A 69 -43.51 18.83 7.16
N PRO A 70 -44.02 18.38 8.32
CA PRO A 70 -43.31 17.41 9.16
C PRO A 70 -43.30 16.03 8.51
N TYR A 71 -42.24 15.26 8.76
CA TYR A 71 -42.10 13.88 8.28
C TYR A 71 -43.06 12.94 9.05
N MET A 72 -44.28 12.79 8.54
CA MET A 72 -45.25 11.81 9.05
C MET A 72 -44.72 10.41 8.83
N GLU A 73 -44.58 9.62 9.90
CA GLU A 73 -44.27 8.19 9.78
C GLU A 73 -45.40 7.47 9.02
N PRO A 74 -45.08 6.62 8.02
CA PRO A 74 -46.08 5.74 7.42
C PRO A 74 -46.60 4.72 8.45
N GLU A 75 -47.90 4.76 8.70
CA GLU A 75 -48.64 3.69 9.38
C GLU A 75 -49.00 2.56 8.41
N LEU A 76 -49.32 1.37 8.94
CA LEU A 76 -49.78 0.24 8.14
C LEU A 76 -51.26 0.40 7.77
N THR A 77 -51.64 0.10 6.52
CA THR A 77 -53.05 0.13 6.14
C THR A 77 -53.84 -0.97 6.87
N PRO A 78 -55.17 -0.80 7.08
CA PRO A 78 -56.00 -1.81 7.73
C PRO A 78 -55.91 -3.19 7.05
N GLU A 79 -55.77 -3.22 5.72
CA GLU A 79 -55.63 -4.44 4.92
C GLU A 79 -54.33 -5.17 5.23
N MET A 80 -53.22 -4.44 5.40
CA MET A 80 -51.94 -5.03 5.81
C MET A 80 -52.00 -5.57 7.24
N ILE A 81 -52.70 -4.87 8.13
CA ILE A 81 -52.96 -5.29 9.52
C ILE A 81 -53.83 -6.56 9.55
N GLN A 82 -54.79 -6.70 8.63
CA GLN A 82 -55.60 -7.90 8.45
C GLN A 82 -54.78 -9.08 7.91
N HIS A 83 -53.91 -8.84 6.92
CA HIS A 83 -52.95 -9.81 6.38
C HIS A 83 -51.74 -10.11 7.29
N GLY A 84 -51.81 -9.71 8.57
CA GLY A 84 -50.87 -10.13 9.62
C GLY A 84 -49.67 -9.21 9.87
N TRP A 85 -49.45 -8.15 9.09
CA TRP A 85 -48.32 -7.24 9.25
C TRP A 85 -48.46 -6.36 10.50
N ARG A 86 -47.35 -6.12 11.20
CA ARG A 86 -47.22 -5.22 12.36
C ARG A 86 -45.88 -4.48 12.29
N LYS A 87 -45.85 -3.22 12.73
CA LYS A 87 -44.66 -2.37 12.78
C LYS A 87 -43.99 -2.51 14.16
N TYR A 88 -42.67 -2.61 14.19
CA TYR A 88 -41.83 -2.72 15.39
C TYR A 88 -40.59 -1.82 15.24
N TRP A 89 -39.91 -1.53 16.35
CA TRP A 89 -38.68 -0.72 16.36
C TRP A 89 -37.45 -1.59 16.66
N SER A 90 -36.42 -1.52 15.80
CA SER A 90 -35.15 -2.19 16.08
C SER A 90 -34.25 -1.30 16.95
N LYS A 91 -34.02 -1.73 18.20
CA LYS A 91 -33.03 -1.10 19.08
C LYS A 91 -31.57 -1.25 18.59
N ARG A 92 -31.30 -2.22 17.70
CA ARG A 92 -29.96 -2.42 17.12
C ARG A 92 -29.72 -1.53 15.90
N GLU A 93 -30.69 -1.45 15.01
CA GLU A 93 -30.55 -0.75 13.71
C GLU A 93 -31.10 0.68 13.74
N SER A 94 -31.62 1.15 14.89
CA SER A 94 -32.20 2.51 15.08
C SER A 94 -33.29 2.91 14.06
N ARG A 95 -34.01 1.92 13.50
CA ARG A 95 -35.07 2.11 12.48
C ARG A 95 -36.26 1.18 12.74
N PRO A 96 -37.46 1.52 12.23
CA PRO A 96 -38.59 0.59 12.25
C PRO A 96 -38.40 -0.57 11.27
N TYR A 97 -39.11 -1.66 11.53
CA TYR A 97 -39.28 -2.80 10.63
C TYR A 97 -40.71 -3.35 10.73
N PHE A 98 -41.10 -4.12 9.73
CA PHE A 98 -42.42 -4.73 9.63
C PHE A 98 -42.29 -6.24 9.76
N TRP A 99 -43.14 -6.88 10.57
CA TRP A 99 -43.17 -8.33 10.77
C TRP A 99 -44.57 -8.87 10.50
N ASN A 100 -44.67 -9.99 9.79
CA ASN A 100 -45.93 -10.67 9.53
C ASN A 100 -46.14 -11.84 10.50
N LYS A 101 -47.18 -11.75 11.33
CA LYS A 101 -47.51 -12.79 12.33
C LYS A 101 -48.01 -14.12 11.74
N LEU A 102 -48.35 -14.15 10.45
CA LEU A 102 -48.91 -15.31 9.75
C LEU A 102 -47.85 -16.06 8.92
N THR A 103 -46.87 -15.35 8.35
CA THR A 103 -45.77 -15.95 7.58
C THR A 103 -44.44 -16.02 8.34
N GLY A 104 -44.31 -15.28 9.45
CA GLY A 104 -43.06 -15.15 10.22
C GLY A 104 -42.03 -14.18 9.61
N GLU A 105 -42.31 -13.63 8.42
CA GLU A 105 -41.41 -12.77 7.64
C GLU A 105 -41.17 -11.40 8.29
N SER A 106 -39.95 -10.86 8.15
CA SER A 106 -39.59 -9.51 8.58
C SER A 106 -38.96 -8.69 7.44
N LEU A 107 -39.48 -7.49 7.19
CA LEU A 107 -39.03 -6.55 6.16
C LEU A 107 -38.61 -5.20 6.78
N TRP A 108 -37.56 -4.59 6.25
CA TRP A 108 -37.08 -3.26 6.67
C TRP A 108 -37.76 -2.09 5.94
N GLU A 109 -38.64 -2.41 5.00
CA GLU A 109 -39.38 -1.50 4.11
C GLU A 109 -40.86 -1.89 4.12
N MET A 110 -41.75 -0.97 3.74
CA MET A 110 -43.20 -1.21 3.80
C MET A 110 -43.62 -2.35 2.85
N PRO A 111 -44.27 -3.41 3.35
CA PRO A 111 -44.68 -4.54 2.51
C PRO A 111 -45.63 -4.11 1.38
N THR A 112 -45.31 -4.44 0.13
CA THR A 112 -46.18 -4.13 -1.02
C THR A 112 -47.17 -5.27 -1.28
N MET A 113 -48.47 -4.99 -1.18
CA MET A 113 -49.50 -5.92 -1.66
C MET A 113 -49.45 -6.00 -3.18
N LYS A 114 -49.21 -7.20 -3.72
CA LYS A 114 -49.35 -7.46 -5.17
C LYS A 114 -50.84 -7.54 -5.51
N PRO A 115 -51.31 -6.90 -6.60
CA PRO A 115 -52.68 -7.12 -7.08
C PRO A 115 -52.86 -8.59 -7.49
N GLN A 116 -54.08 -9.11 -7.30
CA GLN A 116 -54.44 -10.49 -7.64
C GLN A 116 -54.28 -10.75 -9.14
N PHE A 117 -53.94 -11.99 -9.50
CA PHE A 117 -53.74 -12.44 -10.88
C PHE A 117 -55.09 -12.66 -11.59
N ASP A 118 -55.35 -11.93 -12.68
CA ASP A 118 -56.56 -12.10 -13.51
C ASP A 118 -56.38 -13.27 -14.50
N PRO A 119 -57.22 -14.33 -14.49
CA PRO A 119 -57.10 -15.46 -15.40
C PRO A 119 -57.46 -15.19 -16.87
N VAL A 120 -57.96 -14.00 -17.23
CA VAL A 120 -58.61 -13.76 -18.54
C VAL A 120 -57.64 -13.33 -19.66
N THR A 121 -56.38 -12.98 -19.35
CA THR A 121 -55.39 -12.52 -20.36
C THR A 121 -54.09 -13.32 -20.37
N ASP A 122 -54.15 -14.56 -20.85
CA ASP A 122 -52.97 -15.38 -21.21
C ASP A 122 -52.66 -15.28 -22.73
N PRO A 123 -51.50 -14.73 -23.14
CA PRO A 123 -51.09 -14.66 -24.54
C PRO A 123 -50.30 -15.90 -25.02
N LEU A 124 -50.05 -16.91 -24.18
CA LEU A 124 -49.14 -18.05 -24.46
C LEU A 124 -49.74 -19.42 -24.11
N GLY A 125 -51.06 -19.57 -24.27
CA GLY A 125 -51.84 -20.74 -23.83
C GLY A 125 -51.38 -22.10 -24.38
N ILE A 126 -50.48 -22.77 -23.64
CA ILE A 126 -50.12 -24.19 -23.83
C ILE A 126 -50.07 -24.87 -22.46
N CYS A 127 -51.14 -25.61 -22.13
CA CYS A 127 -51.15 -26.63 -21.08
C CYS A 127 -52.04 -27.81 -21.51
N GLY A 128 -51.41 -28.91 -21.93
CA GLY A 128 -52.07 -30.14 -22.36
C GLY A 128 -51.03 -31.25 -22.58
N PRO A 129 -51.23 -32.49 -22.09
CA PRO A 129 -50.16 -33.49 -22.02
C PRO A 129 -50.07 -34.39 -23.25
N GLY A 130 -48.84 -34.71 -23.70
CA GLY A 130 -48.59 -35.73 -24.73
C GLY A 130 -47.11 -35.93 -25.09
N ALA A 131 -46.70 -37.19 -25.17
CA ALA A 131 -45.45 -37.70 -25.75
C ALA A 131 -45.83 -38.82 -26.77
N PRO A 132 -44.97 -39.31 -27.70
CA PRO A 132 -43.50 -39.34 -27.62
C PRO A 132 -42.68 -39.22 -28.96
N SER A 133 -41.35 -39.40 -28.82
CA SER A 133 -40.42 -40.14 -29.72
C SER A 133 -39.50 -39.45 -30.78
N ALA A 134 -38.20 -39.78 -30.63
CA ALA A 134 -37.22 -40.22 -31.66
C ALA A 134 -36.51 -39.27 -32.68
N GLN A 135 -35.33 -38.75 -32.25
CA GLN A 135 -34.02 -38.86 -32.95
C GLN A 135 -33.85 -38.18 -34.36
N PRO A 136 -32.66 -38.23 -35.03
CA PRO A 136 -31.56 -37.30 -34.73
C PRO A 136 -30.97 -36.57 -35.97
N GLY A 137 -30.29 -35.44 -35.77
CA GLY A 137 -29.59 -34.72 -36.87
C GLY A 137 -28.36 -33.92 -36.42
N LEU A 138 -27.24 -34.06 -37.15
CA LEU A 138 -26.04 -33.24 -36.96
C LEU A 138 -26.12 -31.94 -37.76
N GLN A 139 -25.61 -30.84 -37.18
CA GLN A 139 -25.00 -29.76 -37.96
C GLN A 139 -23.94 -29.00 -37.14
N LEU A 140 -22.81 -28.68 -37.76
CA LEU A 140 -21.78 -27.81 -37.20
C LEU A 140 -22.16 -26.34 -37.44
N GLY A 141 -22.13 -25.51 -36.39
CA GLY A 141 -22.49 -24.09 -36.46
C GLY A 141 -21.51 -23.20 -35.70
N MET A 142 -21.03 -22.14 -36.37
CA MET A 142 -19.95 -21.25 -35.89
C MET A 142 -20.30 -20.51 -34.58
N LYS A 143 -19.29 -20.28 -33.73
CA LYS A 143 -19.40 -19.41 -32.55
C LYS A 143 -19.91 -18.00 -32.93
N ARG A 144 -21.05 -17.58 -32.37
CA ARG A 144 -21.40 -16.16 -32.18
C ARG A 144 -21.56 -15.86 -30.69
N ARG A 145 -21.46 -14.57 -30.34
CA ARG A 145 -21.48 -14.08 -28.96
C ARG A 145 -22.92 -14.11 -28.42
N SER A 146 -23.11 -14.58 -27.19
CA SER A 146 -24.37 -14.45 -26.46
C SER A 146 -24.42 -13.08 -25.77
N SER A 147 -25.35 -12.23 -26.18
CA SER A 147 -25.65 -10.95 -25.54
C SER A 147 -27.16 -10.71 -25.56
N GLU A 148 -27.86 -11.48 -24.74
CA GLU A 148 -29.29 -11.31 -24.43
C GLU A 148 -29.45 -11.39 -22.90
N GLU A 149 -30.24 -10.49 -22.34
CA GLU A 149 -30.41 -10.37 -20.89
C GLU A 149 -31.54 -11.28 -20.39
N CYS A 150 -31.23 -12.18 -19.46
CA CYS A 150 -32.23 -13.05 -18.84
C CYS A 150 -33.03 -12.28 -17.77
N VAL A 151 -34.04 -11.53 -18.22
CA VAL A 151 -35.02 -10.89 -17.34
C VAL A 151 -35.89 -11.98 -16.69
N GLY A 152 -35.86 -12.10 -15.36
CA GLY A 152 -36.80 -12.95 -14.61
C GLY A 152 -36.22 -13.80 -13.47
N SER A 153 -34.89 -13.91 -13.34
CA SER A 153 -34.27 -14.56 -12.17
C SER A 153 -33.91 -13.53 -11.09
N PRO A 154 -34.28 -13.72 -9.81
CA PRO A 154 -33.72 -12.90 -8.74
C PRO A 154 -32.23 -13.17 -8.65
N ALA A 155 -31.40 -12.15 -8.90
CA ALA A 155 -29.95 -12.28 -8.80
C ALA A 155 -29.59 -12.82 -7.41
N PRO A 156 -28.74 -13.86 -7.29
CA PRO A 156 -28.34 -14.38 -5.99
C PRO A 156 -27.69 -13.23 -5.22
N LYS A 157 -28.21 -12.93 -4.02
CA LYS A 157 -27.68 -11.87 -3.15
C LYS A 157 -26.23 -12.19 -2.82
N ARG A 158 -25.30 -11.63 -3.61
CA ARG A 158 -23.87 -11.86 -3.47
C ARG A 158 -23.45 -11.36 -2.09
N MET A 159 -23.13 -12.29 -1.22
CA MET A 159 -22.72 -11.97 0.14
C MET A 159 -21.32 -11.35 0.08
N ALA A 160 -21.25 -10.04 0.33
CA ALA A 160 -20.01 -9.27 0.25
C ALA A 160 -18.93 -9.88 1.16
N LEU A 161 -17.72 -10.05 0.64
CA LEU A 161 -16.65 -10.74 1.35
C LEU A 161 -16.02 -9.83 2.42
N SER A 162 -16.47 -9.98 3.66
CA SER A 162 -15.99 -9.21 4.81
C SER A 162 -14.47 -9.26 5.01
N GLY A 163 -13.81 -8.11 5.02
CA GLY A 163 -12.39 -7.96 5.34
C GLY A 163 -11.90 -6.53 5.19
N PRO A 164 -10.58 -6.28 5.32
CA PRO A 164 -9.97 -4.96 5.12
C PRO A 164 -9.82 -4.62 3.62
N TRP A 165 -10.92 -4.71 2.87
CA TRP A 165 -11.01 -4.53 1.42
C TRP A 165 -12.47 -4.29 0.99
N ASP A 166 -12.69 -3.63 -0.15
CA ASP A 166 -13.95 -3.68 -0.88
C ASP A 166 -13.70 -4.22 -2.29
N LEU A 167 -14.10 -5.47 -2.49
CA LEU A 167 -13.93 -6.18 -3.76
C LEU A 167 -15.16 -6.08 -4.66
N ASP A 168 -16.27 -5.46 -4.23
CA ASP A 168 -17.47 -5.29 -5.03
C ASP A 168 -17.48 -3.94 -5.78
N VAL A 169 -16.79 -2.89 -5.28
CA VAL A 169 -16.53 -1.63 -6.01
C VAL A 169 -16.10 -1.86 -7.47
N PRO A 170 -16.89 -1.41 -8.47
CA PRO A 170 -16.53 -1.55 -9.88
C PRO A 170 -15.41 -0.58 -10.27
N THR A 171 -14.67 -0.91 -11.33
CA THR A 171 -13.65 0.00 -11.87
C THR A 171 -14.29 1.17 -12.62
N ASN A 172 -13.79 2.38 -12.41
CA ASN A 172 -14.02 3.53 -13.29
C ASN A 172 -12.83 3.81 -14.23
N VAL A 173 -11.85 2.89 -14.28
CA VAL A 173 -10.64 3.05 -15.08
C VAL A 173 -10.85 2.53 -16.50
N VAL A 174 -10.67 3.42 -17.48
CA VAL A 174 -10.58 3.08 -18.90
C VAL A 174 -9.11 3.07 -19.31
N ILE A 175 -8.70 2.07 -20.09
CA ILE A 175 -7.37 1.92 -20.67
C ILE A 175 -7.46 1.80 -22.20
N TYR A 176 -6.34 2.01 -22.89
CA TYR A 176 -6.18 1.44 -24.22
C TYR A 176 -6.04 -0.08 -24.13
N GLU A 177 -6.74 -0.82 -24.99
CA GLU A 177 -6.76 -2.28 -25.03
C GLU A 177 -5.35 -2.84 -25.31
N ARG A 178 -4.97 -3.89 -24.58
CA ARG A 178 -3.55 -4.28 -24.42
C ARG A 178 -3.26 -5.62 -25.09
N THR A 179 -2.07 -5.75 -25.67
CA THR A 179 -1.51 -7.05 -26.08
C THR A 179 -1.47 -7.99 -24.88
N PRO A 180 -1.92 -9.25 -24.99
CA PRO A 180 -1.70 -10.27 -23.97
C PRO A 180 -0.20 -10.56 -23.78
N LEU A 181 0.16 -11.09 -22.60
CA LEU A 181 1.51 -11.54 -22.28
C LEU A 181 1.97 -12.66 -23.21
N ASN A 182 3.10 -12.42 -23.86
CA ASN A 182 3.86 -13.40 -24.65
C ASN A 182 4.99 -14.05 -23.83
N ILE A 183 4.73 -14.37 -22.55
CA ILE A 183 5.61 -15.15 -21.69
C ILE A 183 4.89 -16.42 -21.21
N PRO A 184 5.61 -17.47 -20.76
CA PRO A 184 4.96 -18.67 -20.24
C PRO A 184 4.13 -18.38 -18.98
N HIS A 185 2.99 -19.06 -18.84
CA HIS A 185 2.23 -19.10 -17.60
C HIS A 185 3.10 -19.66 -16.45
N PRO A 186 2.99 -19.17 -15.20
CA PRO A 186 3.84 -19.62 -14.09
C PRO A 186 3.61 -21.09 -13.74
N HIS A 187 4.70 -21.80 -13.40
CA HIS A 187 4.71 -23.21 -13.03
C HIS A 187 5.54 -23.44 -11.75
N PRO A 188 5.07 -24.22 -10.75
CA PRO A 188 5.64 -24.19 -9.41
C PRO A 188 7.07 -24.72 -9.32
N ILE A 189 7.46 -25.68 -10.17
CA ILE A 189 8.86 -26.14 -10.28
C ILE A 189 9.79 -25.01 -10.75
N VAL A 190 9.31 -24.13 -11.65
CA VAL A 190 10.07 -22.95 -12.11
C VAL A 190 10.12 -21.89 -11.01
N GLU A 191 9.07 -21.77 -10.19
CA GLU A 191 9.05 -20.83 -9.06
C GLU A 191 9.98 -21.26 -7.91
N VAL A 192 10.07 -22.55 -7.59
CA VAL A 192 11.11 -23.11 -6.69
C VAL A 192 12.50 -22.80 -7.24
N PHE A 193 12.74 -23.03 -8.53
CA PHE A 193 14.04 -22.79 -9.17
C PHE A 193 14.42 -21.30 -9.18
N ARG A 194 13.47 -20.42 -9.52
CA ARG A 194 13.59 -18.95 -9.44
C ARG A 194 13.92 -18.49 -8.01
N CYS A 195 13.22 -19.00 -7.01
CA CYS A 195 13.48 -18.71 -5.60
C CYS A 195 14.91 -19.11 -5.19
N ASN A 196 15.35 -20.31 -5.54
CA ASN A 196 16.68 -20.79 -5.18
C ASN A 196 17.80 -19.97 -5.84
N LEU A 197 17.60 -19.54 -7.08
CA LEU A 197 18.54 -18.65 -7.79
C LEU A 197 18.53 -17.21 -7.24
N ALA A 198 17.36 -16.65 -6.93
CA ALA A 198 17.26 -15.31 -6.33
C ALA A 198 17.89 -15.27 -4.92
N ASN A 199 17.65 -16.29 -4.08
CA ASN A 199 18.28 -16.41 -2.77
C ASN A 199 19.80 -16.59 -2.88
N LYS A 200 20.28 -17.41 -3.84
CA LYS A 200 21.71 -17.55 -4.11
C LYS A 200 22.36 -16.23 -4.56
N LEU A 201 21.65 -15.43 -5.36
CA LEU A 201 22.11 -14.11 -5.79
C LEU A 201 22.18 -13.12 -4.62
N ARG A 202 21.19 -13.16 -3.71
CA ARG A 202 21.15 -12.38 -2.46
C ARG A 202 22.32 -12.73 -1.52
N SER A 203 22.64 -14.02 -1.37
CA SER A 203 23.84 -14.45 -0.62
C SER A 203 25.13 -13.98 -1.29
N CYS A 204 25.24 -14.11 -2.62
CA CYS A 204 26.41 -13.65 -3.37
C CYS A 204 26.66 -12.13 -3.20
N PHE A 205 25.61 -11.32 -3.08
CA PHE A 205 25.74 -9.88 -2.81
C PHE A 205 26.33 -9.61 -1.41
N GLN A 206 25.86 -10.31 -0.38
CA GLN A 206 26.44 -10.26 0.98
C GLN A 206 27.90 -10.74 0.99
N GLU A 207 28.21 -11.84 0.31
CA GLU A 207 29.57 -12.38 0.17
C GLU A 207 30.51 -11.38 -0.54
N LEU A 208 30.05 -10.71 -1.59
CA LEU A 208 30.83 -9.71 -2.34
C LEU A 208 31.09 -8.44 -1.52
N CYS A 209 30.08 -7.91 -0.82
CA CYS A 209 30.25 -6.76 0.09
C CYS A 209 31.28 -7.07 1.19
N HIS A 210 31.21 -8.27 1.77
CA HIS A 210 32.11 -8.68 2.85
C HIS A 210 33.54 -8.97 2.34
N SER A 211 33.68 -9.74 1.27
CA SER A 211 34.99 -10.19 0.76
C SER A 211 35.81 -9.10 0.07
N ARG A 212 35.17 -8.07 -0.50
CA ARG A 212 35.86 -6.93 -1.12
C ARG A 212 35.99 -5.75 -0.17
N GLU A 213 34.88 -5.30 0.40
CA GLU A 213 34.82 -4.03 1.13
C GLU A 213 34.75 -4.17 2.65
N SER A 214 34.80 -5.41 3.19
CA SER A 214 34.75 -5.70 4.64
C SER A 214 33.46 -5.24 5.35
N ILE A 215 32.39 -4.95 4.60
CA ILE A 215 31.09 -4.53 5.13
C ILE A 215 30.02 -5.61 4.92
N ASN A 216 28.88 -5.48 5.61
CA ASN A 216 27.68 -6.25 5.25
C ASN A 216 26.98 -5.58 4.07
N ALA A 217 26.15 -6.34 3.33
CA ALA A 217 25.23 -5.75 2.37
C ALA A 217 24.26 -4.78 3.10
N PRO A 218 24.01 -3.56 2.59
CA PRO A 218 23.10 -2.62 3.25
C PRO A 218 21.66 -3.16 3.30
N LYS A 219 20.97 -2.95 4.44
CA LYS A 219 19.61 -3.48 4.69
C LYS A 219 18.64 -3.03 3.60
N ASP A 220 17.89 -3.98 3.03
CA ASP A 220 16.95 -3.80 1.90
C ASP A 220 17.56 -3.37 0.55
N CYS A 221 18.87 -3.11 0.44
CA CYS A 221 19.53 -2.67 -0.81
C CYS A 221 19.24 -3.60 -1.99
N PHE A 222 19.31 -4.92 -1.78
CA PHE A 222 19.00 -5.91 -2.82
C PHE A 222 17.54 -5.84 -3.30
N ASN A 223 16.60 -5.47 -2.43
CA ASN A 223 15.19 -5.31 -2.79
C ASN A 223 14.96 -4.00 -3.58
N ARG A 224 15.65 -2.92 -3.19
CA ARG A 224 15.63 -1.66 -3.96
C ARG A 224 16.29 -1.79 -5.31
N TRP A 225 17.42 -2.50 -5.40
CA TRP A 225 18.04 -2.89 -6.66
C TRP A 225 17.10 -3.68 -7.58
N LEU A 226 16.34 -4.65 -7.07
CA LEU A 226 15.32 -5.35 -7.87
C LEU A 226 14.25 -4.38 -8.41
N MET A 227 13.75 -3.45 -7.59
CA MET A 227 12.74 -2.47 -8.01
C MET A 227 13.29 -1.48 -9.05
N GLU A 228 14.44 -0.87 -8.76
CA GLU A 228 15.12 0.12 -9.61
C GLU A 228 15.45 -0.48 -10.97
N ARG A 229 16.11 -1.65 -11.02
CA ARG A 229 16.43 -2.32 -12.28
C ARG A 229 15.17 -2.67 -13.08
N LYS A 230 14.05 -3.02 -12.44
CA LYS A 230 12.77 -3.29 -13.10
C LYS A 230 12.05 -2.04 -13.64
N VAL A 231 12.56 -0.83 -13.39
CA VAL A 231 12.14 0.39 -14.13
C VAL A 231 12.67 0.39 -15.57
N ILE A 232 13.84 -0.22 -15.80
CA ILE A 232 14.59 -0.14 -17.08
C ILE A 232 14.87 -1.51 -17.74
N ASP A 233 14.50 -2.62 -17.10
CA ASP A 233 14.74 -3.98 -17.61
C ASP A 233 13.82 -4.34 -18.78
N THR A 234 14.41 -4.55 -19.96
CA THR A 234 13.72 -5.12 -21.14
C THR A 234 13.79 -6.65 -21.19
N GLY A 235 14.15 -7.29 -20.07
CA GLY A 235 14.24 -8.73 -19.89
C GLY A 235 12.88 -9.46 -19.81
N THR A 236 12.90 -10.80 -19.81
CA THR A 236 11.67 -11.63 -19.83
C THR A 236 11.39 -12.45 -18.57
N ASP A 237 12.21 -12.35 -17.51
CA ASP A 237 11.86 -12.94 -16.20
C ASP A 237 11.08 -11.92 -15.36
N PRO A 238 9.97 -12.30 -14.69
CA PRO A 238 9.17 -11.35 -13.92
C PRO A 238 9.85 -10.86 -12.62
N LEU A 239 10.88 -11.55 -12.11
CA LEU A 239 11.55 -11.19 -10.85
C LEU A 239 12.97 -10.65 -11.08
N LEU A 240 13.81 -11.40 -11.79
CA LEU A 240 15.22 -11.07 -11.95
C LEU A 240 15.45 -10.10 -13.13
N PRO A 241 16.20 -8.99 -12.95
CA PRO A 241 16.62 -8.15 -14.06
C PRO A 241 17.64 -8.88 -14.94
N SER A 242 17.64 -8.60 -16.25
CA SER A 242 18.47 -9.36 -17.21
C SER A 242 18.89 -8.61 -18.47
N SER A 243 18.27 -7.48 -18.79
CA SER A 243 18.58 -6.62 -19.93
C SER A 243 18.32 -5.16 -19.55
N CYS A 244 19.26 -4.56 -18.83
CA CYS A 244 19.20 -3.18 -18.34
C CYS A 244 20.31 -2.33 -18.99
N SER A 245 20.05 -1.03 -19.20
CA SER A 245 21.07 -0.07 -19.64
C SER A 245 20.88 1.25 -18.87
N PRO A 246 21.88 1.73 -18.10
CA PRO A 246 23.20 1.13 -17.86
C PRO A 246 23.13 -0.18 -17.07
N GLU A 247 24.18 -1.01 -17.14
CA GLU A 247 24.26 -2.29 -16.38
C GLU A 247 24.49 -2.06 -14.88
N ILE A 248 25.30 -1.06 -14.53
CA ILE A 248 25.55 -0.63 -13.14
C ILE A 248 24.28 0.03 -12.58
N SER A 249 23.97 -0.27 -11.33
CA SER A 249 22.84 0.29 -10.59
C SER A 249 23.32 1.41 -9.69
N ASP A 250 22.84 2.63 -9.94
CA ASP A 250 23.17 3.80 -9.13
C ASP A 250 22.57 3.69 -7.72
N CYS A 251 21.43 2.99 -7.56
CA CYS A 251 20.86 2.62 -6.26
C CYS A 251 21.82 1.71 -5.47
N MET A 252 22.25 0.58 -6.05
CA MET A 252 23.17 -0.35 -5.38
C MET A 252 24.53 0.31 -5.10
N TYR A 253 25.07 1.06 -6.06
CA TYR A 253 26.34 1.78 -5.91
C TYR A 253 26.26 2.81 -4.76
N ARG A 254 25.23 3.67 -4.75
CA ARG A 254 24.97 4.71 -3.74
C ARG A 254 24.85 4.11 -2.34
N GLU A 255 24.10 3.01 -2.19
CA GLU A 255 23.93 2.35 -0.90
C GLU A 255 25.18 1.64 -0.39
N VAL A 256 25.92 0.94 -1.26
CA VAL A 256 27.18 0.28 -0.86
C VAL A 256 28.22 1.34 -0.47
N ILE A 257 28.37 2.42 -1.25
CA ILE A 257 29.24 3.56 -0.92
C ILE A 257 28.90 4.21 0.42
N ASN A 258 27.62 4.33 0.78
CA ASN A 258 27.19 4.94 2.04
C ASN A 258 27.65 4.17 3.30
N ASP A 259 27.94 2.87 3.18
CA ASP A 259 28.51 2.05 4.25
C ASP A 259 30.06 1.95 4.19
N ILE A 260 30.75 2.67 3.28
CA ILE A 260 32.23 2.76 3.20
C ILE A 260 32.75 3.93 4.03
N PRO A 261 33.80 3.77 4.86
CA PRO A 261 34.60 2.57 5.10
C PRO A 261 34.04 1.68 6.23
N ILE A 262 33.00 2.16 6.94
CA ILE A 262 32.17 1.39 7.87
C ILE A 262 30.73 1.90 7.80
N LYS A 263 29.77 0.99 8.01
CA LYS A 263 28.39 1.39 8.31
C LYS A 263 28.35 2.23 9.57
N LEU A 264 27.79 3.43 9.46
CA LEU A 264 27.59 4.35 10.58
C LEU A 264 26.17 4.18 11.14
N VAL A 265 26.04 4.26 12.46
CA VAL A 265 24.77 4.09 13.20
C VAL A 265 24.59 5.23 14.20
N ARG A 266 23.35 5.64 14.49
CA ARG A 266 23.07 6.70 15.49
C ARG A 266 23.55 6.23 16.87
N PRO A 267 24.56 6.86 17.51
CA PRO A 267 25.06 6.42 18.80
C PRO A 267 24.04 6.73 19.90
N LYS A 268 23.91 5.84 20.89
CA LYS A 268 22.98 6.04 22.02
C LYS A 268 23.57 6.86 23.16
N PHE A 269 24.90 6.93 23.25
CA PHE A 269 25.63 7.60 24.32
C PHE A 269 26.92 8.25 23.78
N THR A 270 27.42 9.29 24.46
CA THR A 270 28.68 9.99 24.14
C THR A 270 29.87 9.05 24.01
N GLY A 271 29.95 8.02 24.86
CA GLY A 271 30.99 7.00 24.80
C GLY A 271 30.95 6.15 23.51
N ASP A 272 29.78 5.99 22.89
CA ASP A 272 29.63 5.27 21.61
C ASP A 272 29.88 6.18 20.41
N ALA A 273 29.52 7.47 20.50
CA ALA A 273 29.89 8.48 19.51
C ALA A 273 31.43 8.58 19.38
N ARG A 274 32.14 8.67 20.51
CA ARG A 274 33.61 8.64 20.56
C ARG A 274 34.21 7.36 19.97
N LYS A 275 33.62 6.18 20.22
CA LYS A 275 34.04 4.90 19.61
C LYS A 275 33.81 4.90 18.10
N GLN A 276 32.67 5.41 17.62
CA GLN A 276 32.35 5.44 16.19
C GLN A 276 33.28 6.37 15.42
N LEU A 277 33.58 7.56 15.94
CA LEU A 277 34.59 8.46 15.37
C LEU A 277 35.97 7.78 15.26
N SER A 278 36.42 7.12 16.33
CA SER A 278 37.70 6.39 16.32
C SER A 278 37.72 5.25 15.29
N ARG A 279 36.62 4.48 15.17
CA ARG A 279 36.50 3.39 14.19
C ARG A 279 36.44 3.88 12.75
N TYR A 280 35.74 4.99 12.48
CA TYR A 280 35.71 5.58 11.14
C TYR A 280 37.10 6.04 10.71
N ALA A 281 37.82 6.73 11.61
CA ALA A 281 39.19 7.18 11.37
C ALA A 281 40.16 5.99 11.12
N GLU A 282 40.08 4.94 11.94
CA GLU A 282 40.88 3.73 11.80
C GLU A 282 40.60 2.98 10.48
N SER A 283 39.33 2.79 10.12
CA SER A 283 38.95 2.12 8.87
C SER A 283 39.26 2.95 7.62
N ALA A 284 39.09 4.28 7.67
CA ALA A 284 39.48 5.18 6.57
C ALA A 284 40.98 5.09 6.27
N LYS A 285 41.81 5.11 7.34
CA LYS A 285 43.25 4.88 7.23
C LYS A 285 43.57 3.50 6.67
N LYS A 286 43.01 2.43 7.26
CA LYS A 286 43.24 1.06 6.79
C LYS A 286 42.89 0.88 5.31
N LEU A 287 41.81 1.50 4.84
CA LEU A 287 41.40 1.49 3.43
C LEU A 287 42.44 2.20 2.55
N ILE A 288 42.79 3.45 2.88
CA ILE A 288 43.68 4.27 2.03
C ILE A 288 45.14 3.78 2.01
N GLU A 289 45.58 3.06 3.06
CA GLU A 289 46.86 2.36 3.12
C GLU A 289 46.86 1.04 2.32
N SER A 290 45.79 0.25 2.40
CA SER A 290 45.72 -1.09 1.78
C SER A 290 45.31 -1.11 0.30
N ARG A 291 44.71 -0.02 -0.21
CA ARG A 291 44.29 0.13 -1.61
C ARG A 291 45.25 1.00 -2.43
N ASN A 292 45.16 0.88 -3.75
CA ASN A 292 45.85 1.75 -4.70
C ASN A 292 45.12 3.11 -4.80
N ALA A 293 45.48 4.04 -3.91
CA ALA A 293 44.96 5.41 -3.88
C ALA A 293 45.95 6.40 -4.50
N SER A 294 45.45 7.53 -5.03
CA SER A 294 46.33 8.60 -5.51
C SER A 294 47.18 9.18 -4.36
N PRO A 295 48.41 9.69 -4.61
CA PRO A 295 49.26 10.24 -3.55
C PRO A 295 48.60 11.38 -2.78
N GLU A 296 47.77 12.19 -3.43
CA GLU A 296 47.05 13.30 -2.80
C GLU A 296 45.84 12.80 -2.00
N SER A 297 45.04 11.89 -2.55
CA SER A 297 43.94 11.22 -1.83
C SER A 297 44.46 10.49 -0.57
N ARG A 298 45.62 9.84 -0.65
CA ARG A 298 46.31 9.24 0.51
C ARG A 298 46.75 10.29 1.53
N LYS A 299 47.37 11.37 1.09
CA LYS A 299 47.85 12.48 1.95
C LYS A 299 46.70 13.17 2.70
N ILE A 300 45.60 13.48 2.02
CA ILE A 300 44.44 14.16 2.62
C ILE A 300 43.75 13.26 3.66
N VAL A 301 43.48 12.00 3.35
CA VAL A 301 42.84 11.08 4.30
C VAL A 301 43.73 10.83 5.52
N MET A 302 45.03 10.58 5.31
CA MET A 302 45.96 10.34 6.42
C MET A 302 46.08 11.55 7.36
N TRP A 303 46.17 12.77 6.81
CA TRP A 303 46.25 13.99 7.62
C TRP A 303 44.98 14.21 8.46
N ASN A 304 43.79 14.07 7.86
CA ASN A 304 42.51 14.23 8.58
C ASN A 304 42.30 13.16 9.67
N VAL A 305 42.75 11.92 9.42
CA VAL A 305 42.75 10.84 10.41
C VAL A 305 43.72 11.13 11.55
N GLU A 306 44.94 11.56 11.25
CA GLU A 306 45.95 11.89 12.28
C GLU A 306 45.54 13.10 13.12
N ASP A 307 44.99 14.16 12.53
CA ASP A 307 44.45 15.28 13.30
C ASP A 307 43.27 14.85 14.19
N THR A 308 42.40 13.96 13.70
CA THR A 308 41.31 13.41 14.52
C THR A 308 41.82 12.55 15.68
N PHE A 309 42.88 11.75 15.49
CA PHE A 309 43.53 11.04 16.60
C PHE A 309 44.32 11.98 17.54
N ASN A 310 44.83 13.10 17.05
CA ASN A 310 45.42 14.15 17.89
C ASN A 310 44.37 14.84 18.76
N TRP A 311 43.24 15.21 18.16
CA TRP A 311 42.08 15.77 18.85
C TRP A 311 41.51 14.79 19.88
N LEU A 312 41.29 13.52 19.52
CA LEU A 312 40.83 12.47 20.45
C LEU A 312 41.78 12.26 21.65
N ARG A 313 43.09 12.42 21.47
CA ARG A 313 44.09 12.30 22.56
C ARG A 313 44.16 13.53 23.45
N ARG A 314 43.95 14.73 22.91
CA ARG A 314 43.96 15.99 23.68
C ARG A 314 42.64 16.25 24.42
N THR A 315 41.54 15.75 23.88
CA THR A 315 40.20 16.17 24.30
C THR A 315 39.61 15.25 25.38
N VAL A 316 39.44 15.83 26.56
CA VAL A 316 38.86 15.21 27.76
C VAL A 316 37.52 15.91 28.03
N GLY A 317 36.45 15.14 28.21
CA GLY A 317 35.13 15.68 28.61
C GLY A 317 34.25 16.27 27.49
N SER A 318 34.59 16.08 26.21
CA SER A 318 33.74 16.52 25.08
C SER A 318 32.31 16.01 25.13
N SER A 319 31.39 16.81 24.56
CA SER A 319 29.96 16.54 24.46
C SER A 319 29.65 15.38 23.51
N PHE A 320 28.37 15.00 23.40
CA PHE A 320 27.92 14.05 22.36
C PHE A 320 28.11 14.64 20.96
N ASP A 321 27.71 15.90 20.82
CA ASP A 321 27.63 16.65 19.56
C ASP A 321 29.04 16.93 19.01
N ASP A 322 30.02 17.25 19.88
CA ASP A 322 31.44 17.38 19.52
C ASP A 322 31.96 16.16 18.74
N PHE A 323 31.52 14.95 19.12
CA PHE A 323 31.89 13.70 18.45
C PHE A 323 31.08 13.42 17.18
N GLN A 324 29.91 14.03 17.01
CA GLN A 324 29.12 13.95 15.77
C GLN A 324 29.62 14.98 14.75
N ASP A 325 29.83 16.23 15.13
CA ASP A 325 30.41 17.27 14.27
C ASP A 325 31.79 16.86 13.75
N ARG A 326 32.64 16.34 14.64
CA ARG A 326 33.98 15.86 14.26
C ARG A 326 33.93 14.62 13.35
N LEU A 327 32.88 13.79 13.45
CA LEU A 327 32.65 12.66 12.53
C LEU A 327 32.11 13.15 11.18
N ALA A 328 31.18 14.11 11.18
CA ALA A 328 30.63 14.71 9.96
C ALA A 328 31.74 15.40 9.16
N HIS A 329 32.58 16.20 9.80
CA HIS A 329 33.72 16.84 9.16
C HIS A 329 34.76 15.82 8.66
N LEU A 330 35.17 14.83 9.49
CA LEU A 330 36.09 13.79 9.03
C LEU A 330 35.53 12.99 7.83
N ARG A 331 34.21 12.77 7.80
CA ARG A 331 33.53 12.11 6.69
C ARG A 331 33.50 13.01 5.45
N GLU A 332 33.11 14.27 5.57
CA GLU A 332 33.13 15.25 4.48
C GLU A 332 34.50 15.31 3.79
N GLN A 333 35.58 15.43 4.58
CA GLN A 333 36.94 15.55 4.04
C GLN A 333 37.48 14.23 3.46
N CYS A 334 37.11 13.06 4.00
CA CYS A 334 37.65 11.77 3.54
C CYS A 334 36.79 11.06 2.49
N GLN A 335 35.45 11.18 2.53
CA GLN A 335 34.54 10.36 1.72
C GLN A 335 34.80 10.45 0.21
N PRO A 336 35.09 11.62 -0.40
CA PRO A 336 35.40 11.69 -1.84
C PRO A 336 36.61 10.83 -2.23
N HIS A 337 37.68 10.91 -1.45
CA HIS A 337 38.93 10.16 -1.65
C HIS A 337 38.78 8.66 -1.39
N LEU A 338 37.97 8.28 -0.39
CA LEU A 338 37.62 6.88 -0.14
C LEU A 338 36.77 6.32 -1.28
N THR A 339 35.74 7.06 -1.72
CA THR A 339 34.85 6.70 -2.84
C THR A 339 35.61 6.52 -4.16
N GLU A 340 36.52 7.44 -4.50
CA GLU A 340 37.46 7.29 -5.62
C GLU A 340 38.23 5.96 -5.53
N THR A 341 38.81 5.69 -4.35
CA THR A 341 39.68 4.53 -4.11
C THR A 341 38.96 3.18 -4.19
N VAL A 342 37.65 3.11 -3.89
CA VAL A 342 36.87 1.85 -3.97
C VAL A 342 36.03 1.72 -5.24
N LYS A 343 35.95 2.76 -6.08
CA LYS A 343 35.00 2.86 -7.20
C LYS A 343 34.94 1.59 -8.07
N GLU A 344 36.07 1.18 -8.64
CA GLU A 344 36.16 0.02 -9.52
C GLU A 344 35.72 -1.30 -8.83
N SER A 345 35.98 -1.44 -7.52
CA SER A 345 35.56 -2.62 -6.76
C SER A 345 34.06 -2.71 -6.63
N ILE A 346 33.39 -1.59 -6.34
CA ILE A 346 31.93 -1.52 -6.12
C ILE A 346 31.16 -1.54 -7.44
N GLU A 347 31.64 -0.86 -8.48
CA GLU A 347 31.16 -1.07 -9.85
C GLU A 347 31.27 -2.55 -10.24
N GLY A 348 32.40 -3.18 -9.91
CA GLY A 348 32.62 -4.62 -10.07
C GLY A 348 31.77 -5.52 -9.15
N ILE A 349 31.12 -5.02 -8.10
CA ILE A 349 30.09 -5.75 -7.33
C ILE A 349 28.76 -5.66 -8.09
N CYS A 350 28.37 -4.44 -8.47
CA CYS A 350 27.12 -4.16 -9.18
C CYS A 350 27.03 -4.95 -10.50
N LEU A 351 28.08 -4.88 -11.33
CA LEU A 351 28.20 -5.66 -12.56
C LEU A 351 28.13 -7.17 -12.28
N LYS A 352 28.80 -7.67 -11.25
CA LYS A 352 28.82 -9.12 -10.98
C LYS A 352 27.45 -9.65 -10.56
N ILE A 353 26.68 -8.87 -9.79
CA ILE A 353 25.31 -9.22 -9.43
C ILE A 353 24.37 -9.11 -10.63
N TYR A 354 24.48 -8.06 -11.45
CA TYR A 354 23.68 -7.92 -12.68
C TYR A 354 23.95 -9.05 -13.69
N HIS A 355 25.22 -9.38 -13.97
CA HIS A 355 25.56 -10.46 -14.89
C HIS A 355 25.07 -11.82 -14.37
N LEU A 356 25.26 -12.13 -13.08
CA LEU A 356 24.70 -13.35 -12.48
C LEU A 356 23.16 -13.37 -12.54
N SER A 357 22.49 -12.22 -12.40
CA SER A 357 21.03 -12.10 -12.54
C SER A 357 20.57 -12.45 -13.96
N SER A 358 21.22 -11.90 -14.99
CA SER A 358 20.91 -12.22 -16.39
C SER A 358 21.15 -13.71 -16.71
N ASP A 359 22.27 -14.24 -16.22
CA ASP A 359 22.65 -15.65 -16.31
C ASP A 359 21.64 -16.59 -15.62
N TYR A 360 20.99 -16.12 -14.55
CA TYR A 360 19.98 -16.86 -13.79
C TYR A 360 18.59 -16.73 -14.43
N ALA A 361 18.19 -15.54 -14.89
CA ALA A 361 16.99 -15.31 -15.68
C ALA A 361 16.96 -16.18 -16.94
N LYS A 362 18.09 -16.31 -17.65
CA LYS A 362 18.25 -17.24 -18.77
C LYS A 362 18.00 -18.69 -18.35
N LYS A 363 18.65 -19.18 -17.30
CA LYS A 363 18.46 -20.56 -16.79
C LYS A 363 17.00 -20.83 -16.39
N ILE A 364 16.32 -19.84 -15.80
CA ILE A 364 14.90 -19.93 -15.45
C ILE A 364 14.03 -20.03 -16.71
N LYS A 365 14.32 -19.22 -17.75
CA LYS A 365 13.66 -19.29 -19.06
C LYS A 365 13.86 -20.66 -19.72
N ASP A 366 15.11 -21.14 -19.79
CA ASP A 366 15.47 -22.44 -20.36
C ASP A 366 14.72 -23.58 -19.65
N LYS A 367 14.66 -23.56 -18.30
CA LYS A 367 13.91 -24.54 -17.51
C LYS A 367 12.39 -24.43 -17.70
N HIS A 368 11.87 -23.25 -18.04
CA HIS A 368 10.46 -23.06 -18.35
C HIS A 368 10.09 -23.65 -19.72
N LEU A 369 10.89 -23.37 -20.74
CA LEU A 369 10.70 -23.88 -22.10
C LEU A 369 10.81 -25.42 -22.15
N GLU A 370 11.69 -26.01 -21.34
CA GLU A 370 11.75 -27.47 -21.15
C GLU A 370 10.41 -28.06 -20.70
N ILE A 371 9.76 -27.47 -19.69
CA ILE A 371 8.46 -27.95 -19.17
C ILE A 371 7.33 -27.74 -20.19
N LEU A 372 7.34 -26.65 -20.97
CA LEU A 372 6.37 -26.47 -22.06
C LEU A 372 6.53 -27.58 -23.12
N ARG A 373 7.78 -27.85 -23.53
CA ARG A 373 8.12 -28.90 -24.51
C ARG A 373 7.75 -30.30 -24.01
N GLU A 374 8.02 -30.62 -22.75
CA GLU A 374 7.62 -31.88 -22.11
C GLU A 374 6.10 -32.11 -22.13
N GLN A 375 5.31 -31.02 -22.06
CA GLN A 375 3.85 -31.07 -22.07
C GLN A 375 3.21 -30.82 -23.45
N GLY A 376 4.02 -30.63 -24.51
CA GLY A 376 3.53 -30.32 -25.85
C GLY A 376 2.90 -28.93 -26.02
N VAL A 377 3.18 -28.00 -25.10
CA VAL A 377 2.69 -26.61 -25.18
C VAL A 377 3.64 -25.80 -26.08
N PRO A 378 3.13 -25.06 -27.09
CA PRO A 378 3.96 -24.22 -27.95
C PRO A 378 4.71 -23.13 -27.18
N GLU A 379 5.93 -22.81 -27.62
CA GLU A 379 6.70 -21.71 -27.03
C GLU A 379 6.05 -20.34 -27.31
N PRO A 380 6.11 -19.37 -26.37
CA PRO A 380 5.54 -18.04 -26.58
C PRO A 380 6.27 -17.25 -27.70
N ASN A 381 5.51 -16.58 -28.56
CA ASN A 381 6.08 -15.64 -29.52
C ASN A 381 6.33 -14.26 -28.88
N TYR A 382 7.48 -14.11 -28.23
CA TYR A 382 7.92 -12.88 -27.56
C TYR A 382 7.82 -11.61 -28.42
N ASN A 383 7.88 -11.73 -29.76
CA ASN A 383 7.88 -10.60 -30.71
C ASN A 383 6.47 -10.12 -31.12
N SER A 384 5.40 -10.77 -30.66
CA SER A 384 4.02 -10.51 -31.13
C SER A 384 3.37 -9.28 -30.45
N VAL A 385 3.74 -8.07 -30.87
CA VAL A 385 3.13 -6.81 -30.39
C VAL A 385 1.92 -6.41 -31.26
N MET A 386 0.75 -6.23 -30.63
CA MET A 386 -0.44 -5.68 -31.30
C MET A 386 -0.71 -4.25 -30.82
N THR A 387 -0.56 -3.26 -31.70
CA THR A 387 -1.03 -1.90 -31.42
C THR A 387 -2.56 -1.84 -31.54
N ASN A 388 -3.22 -1.48 -30.45
CA ASN A 388 -4.68 -1.33 -30.41
C ASN A 388 -5.05 0.02 -29.78
N SER A 389 -5.85 0.80 -30.50
CA SER A 389 -6.29 2.15 -30.11
C SER A 389 -7.67 2.17 -29.44
N ARG A 390 -8.30 1.00 -29.25
CA ARG A 390 -9.63 0.89 -28.64
C ARG A 390 -9.59 1.18 -27.15
N LYS A 391 -10.39 2.14 -26.69
CA LYS A 391 -10.66 2.40 -25.27
C LYS A 391 -11.53 1.26 -24.70
N VAL A 392 -11.17 0.70 -23.55
CA VAL A 392 -11.91 -0.36 -22.83
C VAL A 392 -11.80 -0.20 -21.31
N TRP A 393 -12.79 -0.70 -20.56
CA TRP A 393 -12.67 -0.83 -19.10
C TRP A 393 -11.47 -1.70 -18.73
N CYS A 394 -10.74 -1.36 -17.66
CA CYS A 394 -9.52 -2.10 -17.31
C CYS A 394 -9.82 -3.54 -16.89
N TYR A 395 -9.12 -4.49 -17.51
CA TYR A 395 -9.21 -5.93 -17.24
C TYR A 395 -7.85 -6.46 -16.75
N PRO A 396 -7.83 -7.53 -15.94
CA PRO A 396 -6.59 -8.18 -15.51
C PRO A 396 -5.72 -8.56 -16.71
N VAL A 397 -4.40 -8.67 -16.51
CA VAL A 397 -3.51 -9.09 -17.61
C VAL A 397 -3.92 -10.48 -18.12
N GLN A 398 -3.88 -10.67 -19.44
CA GLN A 398 -4.20 -11.94 -20.09
C GLN A 398 -2.95 -12.51 -20.76
N PHE A 399 -2.94 -13.82 -21.04
CA PHE A 399 -1.88 -14.52 -21.76
C PHE A 399 -2.28 -14.78 -23.22
N SER A 400 -1.29 -14.87 -24.12
CA SER A 400 -1.48 -15.32 -25.50
C SER A 400 -1.30 -16.84 -25.69
N THR A 401 -0.71 -17.52 -24.70
CA THR A 401 -0.42 -18.96 -24.72
C THR A 401 -1.47 -19.77 -23.96
N LEU A 402 -1.27 -21.09 -23.86
CA LEU A 402 -2.08 -21.98 -23.03
C LEU A 402 -1.33 -22.28 -21.73
N CYS A 403 -2.05 -22.35 -20.61
CA CYS A 403 -1.46 -22.77 -19.35
C CYS A 403 -1.03 -24.24 -19.45
N PRO A 404 0.23 -24.60 -19.10
CA PRO A 404 0.61 -25.99 -18.92
C PRO A 404 -0.19 -26.60 -17.77
N ARG A 405 -0.31 -27.94 -17.75
CA ARG A 405 -0.87 -28.66 -16.61
C ARG A 405 0.00 -28.42 -15.39
N LEU A 406 -0.57 -27.74 -14.40
CA LEU A 406 0.09 -27.52 -13.11
C LEU A 406 -0.10 -28.76 -12.22
N PRO A 407 0.91 -29.14 -11.41
CA PRO A 407 0.74 -30.19 -10.40
C PRO A 407 -0.16 -29.69 -9.26
N GLN A 408 -0.76 -30.62 -8.53
CA GLN A 408 -1.54 -30.31 -7.32
C GLN A 408 -0.65 -29.89 -6.16
N VAL A 409 -1.23 -29.15 -5.22
CA VAL A 409 -0.62 -28.68 -3.98
C VAL A 409 -1.45 -29.20 -2.81
N ASP A 410 -0.79 -29.86 -1.85
CA ASP A 410 -1.45 -30.31 -0.62
C ASP A 410 -1.90 -29.10 0.19
N PHE A 411 -3.02 -29.20 0.90
CA PHE A 411 -3.40 -28.18 1.89
C PHE A 411 -3.88 -28.80 3.20
N LEU A 412 -3.70 -28.04 4.28
CA LEU A 412 -4.21 -28.33 5.62
C LEU A 412 -4.71 -27.02 6.25
N ASN A 413 -5.92 -27.04 6.80
CA ASN A 413 -6.42 -25.93 7.62
C ASN A 413 -6.09 -26.19 9.09
N ASP A 414 -5.46 -25.24 9.77
CA ASP A 414 -5.29 -25.22 11.22
C ASP A 414 -5.82 -23.88 11.76
N ARG A 415 -6.86 -23.95 12.59
CA ARG A 415 -7.58 -22.80 13.18
C ARG A 415 -8.01 -21.76 12.14
N ASP A 416 -7.32 -20.63 12.10
CA ASP A 416 -7.55 -19.47 11.24
C ASP A 416 -6.50 -19.30 10.13
N GLN A 417 -5.65 -20.32 9.93
CA GLN A 417 -4.63 -20.38 8.89
C GLN A 417 -4.78 -21.61 7.99
N THR A 418 -4.37 -21.46 6.73
CA THR A 418 -4.26 -22.55 5.76
C THR A 418 -2.80 -22.72 5.37
N HIS A 419 -2.30 -23.93 5.52
CA HIS A 419 -0.97 -24.36 5.11
C HIS A 419 -1.06 -24.96 3.71
N LEU A 420 -0.22 -24.50 2.78
CA LEU A 420 -0.11 -24.99 1.41
C LEU A 420 1.26 -25.63 1.21
N ARG A 421 1.33 -26.89 0.78
CA ARG A 421 2.57 -27.67 0.71
C ARG A 421 2.85 -28.22 -0.69
N PHE A 422 4.06 -27.98 -1.17
CA PHE A 422 4.58 -28.47 -2.45
C PHE A 422 6.04 -28.91 -2.30
N GLN A 423 6.37 -30.12 -2.77
CA GLN A 423 7.73 -30.69 -2.75
C GLN A 423 8.47 -30.58 -1.39
N GLY A 424 7.72 -30.66 -0.28
CA GLY A 424 8.24 -30.55 1.10
C GLY A 424 8.25 -29.13 1.68
N GLU A 425 8.23 -28.09 0.84
CA GLU A 425 8.07 -26.72 1.31
C GLU A 425 6.62 -26.45 1.73
N THR A 426 6.42 -25.82 2.88
CA THR A 426 5.10 -25.41 3.38
C THR A 426 5.06 -23.89 3.51
N LEU A 427 4.04 -23.27 2.90
CA LEU A 427 3.72 -21.85 3.02
C LEU A 427 2.41 -21.70 3.79
N VAL A 428 2.19 -20.54 4.41
CA VAL A 428 1.04 -20.27 5.28
C VAL A 428 0.33 -19.01 4.81
N ILE A 429 -1.00 -18.98 4.96
CA ILE A 429 -1.84 -17.80 4.73
C ILE A 429 -3.01 -17.82 5.72
N ASN A 430 -3.39 -16.67 6.26
CA ASN A 430 -4.60 -16.54 7.06
C ASN A 430 -5.83 -16.91 6.21
N THR A 431 -6.73 -17.78 6.68
CA THR A 431 -7.83 -18.33 5.87
C THR A 431 -8.77 -17.24 5.32
N GLN A 432 -8.92 -16.11 6.03
CA GLN A 432 -9.63 -14.93 5.53
C GLN A 432 -9.00 -14.35 4.24
N TYR A 433 -7.67 -14.37 4.13
CA TYR A 433 -6.94 -13.96 2.92
C TYR A 433 -6.95 -15.04 1.84
N LEU A 434 -7.05 -16.33 2.19
CA LEU A 434 -7.32 -17.38 1.19
C LEU A 434 -8.71 -17.19 0.55
N HIS A 435 -9.73 -16.85 1.34
CA HIS A 435 -11.06 -16.50 0.80
C HIS A 435 -11.03 -15.23 -0.07
N LYS A 436 -10.18 -14.24 0.27
CA LYS A 436 -9.93 -13.07 -0.60
C LYS A 436 -9.38 -13.49 -1.96
N LEU A 437 -8.37 -14.36 -1.96
CA LEU A 437 -7.76 -14.87 -3.19
C LEU A 437 -8.74 -15.75 -3.98
N ASP A 438 -9.60 -16.55 -3.34
CA ASP A 438 -10.68 -17.31 -3.99
C ASP A 438 -11.64 -16.38 -4.75
N PHE A 439 -12.15 -15.32 -4.09
CA PHE A 439 -13.04 -14.33 -4.72
C PHE A 439 -12.35 -13.61 -5.89
N LEU A 440 -11.12 -13.12 -5.65
CA LEU A 440 -10.31 -12.46 -6.68
C LEU A 440 -10.06 -13.37 -7.89
N TYR A 441 -9.81 -14.66 -7.65
CA TYR A 441 -9.61 -15.68 -8.68
C TYR A 441 -10.89 -15.92 -9.49
N ARG A 442 -12.03 -16.15 -8.84
CA ARG A 442 -13.34 -16.32 -9.51
C ARG A 442 -13.73 -15.11 -10.39
N MET A 443 -13.26 -13.91 -10.04
CA MET A 443 -13.53 -12.67 -10.78
C MET A 443 -12.52 -12.35 -11.89
N SER A 444 -11.32 -12.97 -11.89
CA SER A 444 -10.19 -12.54 -12.72
C SER A 444 -9.53 -13.66 -13.54
N CYS A 445 -9.71 -14.91 -13.12
CA CYS A 445 -9.19 -16.10 -13.80
C CYS A 445 -10.16 -16.57 -14.89
N PHE A 446 -9.72 -16.54 -16.16
CA PHE A 446 -10.56 -16.91 -17.30
C PHE A 446 -10.31 -18.33 -17.83
N ASP A 447 -9.15 -18.93 -17.52
CA ASP A 447 -8.71 -20.24 -18.04
C ASP A 447 -9.09 -21.42 -17.13
N ASP A 448 -9.06 -21.24 -15.81
CA ASP A 448 -9.41 -22.26 -14.81
C ASP A 448 -10.77 -21.98 -14.12
N ARG A 449 -11.85 -22.24 -14.85
CA ARG A 449 -13.24 -22.07 -14.36
C ARG A 449 -13.65 -23.07 -13.27
N LYS A 450 -12.89 -24.15 -13.07
CA LYS A 450 -13.17 -25.20 -12.09
C LYS A 450 -12.38 -25.04 -10.79
N MET A 451 -11.38 -24.16 -10.79
CA MET A 451 -10.42 -23.97 -9.69
C MET A 451 -9.50 -25.18 -9.48
N GLU A 452 -9.24 -25.95 -10.54
CA GLU A 452 -8.29 -27.10 -10.57
C GLU A 452 -6.83 -26.65 -10.30
N TYR A 453 -6.50 -25.38 -10.53
CA TYR A 453 -5.16 -24.79 -10.35
C TYR A 453 -5.09 -23.69 -9.28
N PHE A 454 -6.20 -23.38 -8.60
CA PHE A 454 -6.28 -22.28 -7.64
C PHE A 454 -5.22 -22.37 -6.54
N LEU A 455 -5.16 -23.48 -5.80
CA LEU A 455 -4.21 -23.65 -4.69
C LEU A 455 -2.74 -23.62 -5.17
N THR A 456 -2.46 -24.18 -6.35
CA THR A 456 -1.12 -24.14 -6.95
C THR A 456 -0.70 -22.72 -7.32
N ARG A 457 -1.63 -21.91 -7.84
CA ARG A 457 -1.38 -20.49 -8.14
C ARG A 457 -1.27 -19.65 -6.87
N VAL A 458 -2.03 -19.93 -5.81
CA VAL A 458 -1.84 -19.27 -4.49
C VAL A 458 -0.48 -19.66 -3.86
N TRP A 459 -0.05 -20.91 -3.98
CA TRP A 459 1.28 -21.33 -3.50
C TRP A 459 2.41 -20.60 -4.24
N MET A 460 2.33 -20.51 -5.57
CA MET A 460 3.31 -19.75 -6.38
C MET A 460 3.31 -18.26 -6.04
N LEU A 461 2.13 -17.65 -5.82
CA LEU A 461 1.98 -16.26 -5.39
C LEU A 461 2.73 -16.00 -4.07
N LEU A 462 2.48 -16.82 -3.04
CA LEU A 462 3.14 -16.70 -1.74
C LEU A 462 4.65 -16.95 -1.86
N LYS A 463 5.06 -17.93 -2.67
CA LYS A 463 6.48 -18.21 -2.94
C LYS A 463 7.18 -17.00 -3.57
N ARG A 464 6.60 -16.42 -4.63
CA ARG A 464 7.09 -15.23 -5.33
C ARG A 464 7.31 -14.06 -4.38
N TYR A 465 6.29 -13.70 -3.60
CA TYR A 465 6.37 -12.55 -2.69
C TYR A 465 7.35 -12.79 -1.54
N ASN A 466 7.40 -13.98 -0.95
CA ASN A 466 8.39 -14.30 0.08
C ASN A 466 9.84 -14.21 -0.46
N THR A 467 10.10 -14.67 -1.69
CA THR A 467 11.41 -14.54 -2.36
C THR A 467 11.80 -13.08 -2.62
N TYR A 468 10.88 -12.31 -3.20
CA TYR A 468 11.07 -10.91 -3.56
C TYR A 468 11.40 -10.07 -2.31
N LEU A 469 10.60 -10.23 -1.25
CA LEU A 469 10.72 -9.47 -0.01
C LEU A 469 11.91 -9.91 0.85
N GLY A 470 12.26 -11.19 0.85
CA GLY A 470 13.37 -11.73 1.65
C GLY A 470 13.20 -11.52 3.16
N GLY A 471 11.96 -11.45 3.65
CA GLY A 471 11.61 -11.13 5.04
C GLY A 471 11.37 -9.63 5.33
N SER A 472 11.64 -8.74 4.38
CA SER A 472 11.38 -7.31 4.55
C SER A 472 9.92 -6.92 4.30
N HIS A 473 9.41 -5.97 5.07
CA HIS A 473 8.03 -5.46 4.96
C HIS A 473 7.96 -3.97 4.58
N SER A 474 9.10 -3.28 4.52
CA SER A 474 9.22 -1.84 4.28
C SER A 474 8.65 -1.39 2.93
N THR A 475 8.56 -2.32 1.96
CA THR A 475 8.13 -2.08 0.58
C THR A 475 6.68 -2.50 0.28
N GLN A 476 5.87 -2.87 1.29
CA GLN A 476 4.49 -3.34 1.09
C GLN A 476 3.46 -2.79 2.07
N THR A 477 3.74 -1.69 2.75
CA THR A 477 2.73 -1.00 3.57
C THR A 477 1.53 -0.58 2.73
N SER A 478 0.35 -0.58 3.34
CA SER A 478 -0.91 -0.19 2.68
C SER A 478 -1.64 0.87 3.48
N LEU A 479 -2.42 1.72 2.82
CA LEU A 479 -3.21 2.74 3.51
C LEU A 479 -4.25 2.10 4.45
N PRO A 480 -4.68 2.79 5.53
CA PRO A 480 -5.80 2.35 6.35
C PRO A 480 -7.07 2.06 5.53
N VAL A 481 -7.87 1.12 6.01
CA VAL A 481 -9.19 0.77 5.43
C VAL A 481 -10.05 2.04 5.29
N THR A 482 -10.07 2.87 6.32
CA THR A 482 -10.81 4.15 6.38
C THR A 482 -10.32 5.19 5.37
N VAL A 483 -9.03 5.19 5.04
CA VAL A 483 -8.45 6.07 4.02
C VAL A 483 -8.90 5.60 2.64
N MET A 484 -8.90 4.28 2.38
CA MET A 484 -9.39 3.72 1.11
C MET A 484 -10.90 3.91 0.91
N GLU A 485 -11.69 3.76 1.97
CA GLU A 485 -13.13 4.10 2.00
C GLU A 485 -13.36 5.58 1.66
N CYS A 486 -12.60 6.49 2.28
CA CYS A 486 -12.71 7.93 2.01
C CYS A 486 -12.27 8.30 0.59
N LEU A 487 -11.21 7.67 0.06
CA LEU A 487 -10.73 7.88 -1.30
C LEU A 487 -11.76 7.41 -2.34
N ASN A 488 -12.47 6.31 -2.09
CA ASN A 488 -13.58 5.89 -2.92
C ASN A 488 -14.76 6.89 -2.86
N LYS A 489 -15.19 7.25 -1.65
CA LYS A 489 -16.37 8.09 -1.40
C LYS A 489 -16.21 9.53 -1.92
N GLU A 490 -15.12 10.20 -1.57
CA GLU A 490 -14.94 11.63 -1.85
C GLU A 490 -14.25 11.90 -3.21
N PHE A 491 -13.33 11.03 -3.59
CA PHE A 491 -12.46 11.22 -4.77
C PHE A 491 -12.72 10.20 -5.89
N GLY A 492 -13.74 9.37 -5.75
CA GLY A 492 -14.13 8.37 -6.74
C GLY A 492 -13.04 7.35 -7.05
N VAL A 493 -12.06 7.15 -6.17
CA VAL A 493 -10.95 6.21 -6.42
C VAL A 493 -11.49 4.79 -6.49
N THR A 494 -11.14 4.05 -7.55
CA THR A 494 -11.52 2.63 -7.70
C THR A 494 -10.33 1.69 -7.88
N PHE A 495 -9.10 2.22 -7.89
CA PHE A 495 -7.91 1.51 -8.36
C PHE A 495 -6.65 1.89 -7.58
N GLU A 496 -5.81 0.90 -7.27
CA GLU A 496 -4.49 1.11 -6.64
C GLU A 496 -3.35 0.98 -7.66
N CYS A 497 -2.53 2.02 -7.83
CA CYS A 497 -1.37 2.00 -8.72
C CYS A 497 -0.25 1.07 -8.24
N PHE A 498 -0.20 0.78 -6.94
CA PHE A 498 0.85 -0.04 -6.32
C PHE A 498 0.22 -0.95 -5.25
N ALA A 499 0.00 -2.20 -5.60
CA ALA A 499 -0.47 -3.22 -4.66
C ALA A 499 0.00 -4.62 -5.08
N SER A 500 -0.57 -5.64 -4.45
CA SER A 500 -0.43 -7.06 -4.72
C SER A 500 -1.78 -7.74 -4.42
N PRO A 501 -2.03 -8.97 -4.88
CA PRO A 501 -3.23 -9.73 -4.48
C PRO A 501 -3.38 -9.84 -2.95
N LEU A 502 -2.24 -9.86 -2.24
CA LEU A 502 -2.15 -10.02 -0.79
C LEU A 502 -2.52 -8.73 -0.03
N ASN A 503 -2.22 -7.55 -0.58
CA ASN A 503 -2.43 -6.27 0.13
C ASN A 503 -3.45 -5.29 -0.49
N CYS A 504 -3.92 -5.49 -1.72
CA CYS A 504 -4.90 -4.60 -2.36
C CYS A 504 -6.21 -4.45 -1.56
N TYR A 505 -6.81 -3.27 -1.62
CA TYR A 505 -8.15 -2.97 -1.13
C TYR A 505 -9.23 -3.24 -2.19
N PHE A 506 -8.98 -2.91 -3.45
CA PHE A 506 -9.91 -3.13 -4.57
C PHE A 506 -9.60 -4.40 -5.37
N LYS A 507 -10.58 -4.92 -6.12
CA LYS A 507 -10.37 -5.99 -7.13
C LYS A 507 -9.68 -5.51 -8.43
N GLN A 508 -9.18 -4.28 -8.46
CA GLN A 508 -8.45 -3.72 -9.59
C GLN A 508 -7.27 -2.86 -9.13
N TYR A 509 -6.06 -3.28 -9.50
CA TYR A 509 -4.82 -2.68 -9.05
C TYR A 509 -3.69 -3.02 -10.02
N CYS A 510 -2.58 -2.30 -9.94
CA CYS A 510 -1.31 -2.63 -10.58
C CYS A 510 -0.36 -3.29 -9.58
N SER A 511 0.49 -4.22 -10.05
CA SER A 511 1.46 -4.96 -9.22
C SER A 511 2.68 -5.40 -10.02
N ALA A 512 3.74 -5.81 -9.32
CA ALA A 512 5.03 -6.14 -9.93
C ALA A 512 5.04 -7.41 -10.80
N PHE A 513 4.16 -8.38 -10.54
CA PHE A 513 4.26 -9.73 -11.11
C PHE A 513 3.04 -10.10 -11.97
N PRO A 514 2.93 -9.57 -13.21
CA PRO A 514 1.76 -9.80 -14.07
C PRO A 514 1.58 -11.26 -14.50
N ASP A 515 2.61 -12.10 -14.36
CA ASP A 515 2.54 -13.54 -14.66
C ASP A 515 1.71 -14.32 -13.63
N ILE A 516 1.72 -13.92 -12.36
CA ILE A 516 1.03 -14.64 -11.26
C ILE A 516 -0.09 -13.83 -10.60
N ASP A 517 0.04 -12.50 -10.53
CA ASP A 517 -0.95 -11.65 -9.87
C ASP A 517 -2.19 -11.38 -10.72
N SER A 518 -2.10 -11.61 -12.04
CA SER A 518 -3.17 -11.37 -13.01
C SER A 518 -4.39 -12.26 -12.77
N TYR A 519 -4.17 -13.54 -12.43
CA TYR A 519 -5.24 -14.45 -12.01
C TYR A 519 -6.03 -13.96 -10.80
N PHE A 520 -5.50 -13.03 -10.02
CA PHE A 520 -6.13 -12.45 -8.83
C PHE A 520 -6.51 -10.96 -9.01
N GLY A 521 -6.50 -10.46 -10.25
CA GLY A 521 -7.01 -9.12 -10.57
C GLY A 521 -5.95 -8.08 -10.93
N SER A 522 -4.65 -8.42 -10.93
CA SER A 522 -3.63 -7.45 -11.31
C SER A 522 -3.73 -7.03 -12.77
N ARG A 523 -3.60 -5.72 -12.99
CA ARG A 523 -3.41 -5.10 -14.29
C ARG A 523 -1.91 -5.01 -14.67
N GLY A 524 -1.00 -5.56 -13.87
CA GLY A 524 0.45 -5.58 -14.16
C GLY A 524 1.17 -4.30 -13.71
N PRO A 525 2.42 -4.06 -14.16
CA PRO A 525 3.21 -2.91 -13.72
C PRO A 525 2.55 -1.58 -14.10
N ILE A 526 2.59 -0.60 -13.18
CA ILE A 526 1.95 0.71 -13.41
C ILE A 526 2.55 1.45 -14.61
N LEU A 527 3.84 1.29 -14.87
CA LEU A 527 4.54 1.95 -15.98
C LEU A 527 4.08 1.45 -17.36
N GLU A 528 3.40 0.30 -17.43
CA GLU A 528 2.76 -0.23 -18.64
C GLU A 528 1.28 0.18 -18.77
N LEU A 529 0.66 0.74 -17.72
CA LEU A 529 -0.77 1.01 -17.67
C LEU A 529 -1.12 2.28 -18.47
N LYS A 530 -1.47 2.11 -19.74
CA LYS A 530 -1.99 3.18 -20.61
C LYS A 530 -3.42 3.57 -20.25
N ALA A 531 -3.60 4.15 -19.06
CA ALA A 531 -4.88 4.65 -18.58
C ALA A 531 -5.30 5.93 -19.30
N VAL A 532 -6.59 6.03 -19.58
CA VAL A 532 -7.22 7.15 -20.29
C VAL A 532 -8.10 7.93 -19.34
N SER A 533 -8.89 7.25 -18.50
CA SER A 533 -9.72 7.89 -17.47
C SER A 533 -9.74 7.08 -16.18
N GLY A 534 -10.21 7.70 -15.11
CA GLY A 534 -10.41 7.09 -13.80
C GLY A 534 -9.75 7.86 -12.66
N SER A 535 -10.02 7.43 -11.42
CA SER A 535 -9.40 7.99 -10.22
C SER A 535 -8.65 6.90 -9.45
N PHE A 536 -7.42 7.23 -9.05
CA PHE A 536 -6.39 6.29 -8.63
C PHE A 536 -5.76 6.70 -7.30
N ALA A 537 -5.42 5.72 -6.44
CA ALA A 537 -4.53 5.90 -5.31
C ALA A 537 -3.14 5.30 -5.61
N ALA A 538 -2.08 6.06 -5.34
CA ALA A 538 -0.70 5.66 -5.58
C ALA A 538 0.14 5.78 -4.31
N ASN A 539 0.37 4.65 -3.63
CA ASN A 539 1.29 4.53 -2.49
C ASN A 539 2.50 3.67 -2.93
N PRO A 540 3.47 4.23 -3.67
CA PRO A 540 4.62 3.49 -4.19
C PRO A 540 5.50 2.90 -3.08
N PRO A 541 6.19 1.77 -3.33
CA PRO A 541 7.26 1.30 -2.47
C PRO A 541 8.48 2.23 -2.57
N TYR A 542 9.31 2.30 -1.53
CA TYR A 542 10.49 3.16 -1.58
C TYR A 542 11.60 2.62 -2.49
N SER A 543 11.60 3.08 -3.74
CA SER A 543 12.75 3.25 -4.63
C SER A 543 12.59 4.62 -5.30
N GLU A 544 13.60 5.47 -5.21
CA GLU A 544 13.56 6.84 -5.74
C GLU A 544 13.31 6.84 -7.25
N GLU A 545 13.94 5.90 -7.93
CA GLU A 545 13.94 5.73 -9.38
C GLU A 545 12.57 5.23 -9.88
N LEU A 546 11.92 4.32 -9.14
CA LEU A 546 10.54 3.88 -9.43
C LEU A 546 9.50 4.96 -9.11
N MET A 547 9.67 5.70 -8.01
CA MET A 547 8.79 6.82 -7.68
C MET A 547 8.88 7.92 -8.73
N GLU A 548 10.09 8.29 -9.16
CA GLU A 548 10.28 9.28 -10.23
C GLU A 548 9.68 8.80 -11.56
N ALA A 549 9.95 7.56 -11.97
CA ALA A 549 9.38 6.99 -13.18
C ALA A 549 7.83 6.97 -13.15
N ALA A 550 7.22 6.73 -11.99
CA ALA A 550 5.78 6.78 -11.81
C ALA A 550 5.21 8.20 -11.92
N VAL A 551 5.87 9.21 -11.32
CA VAL A 551 5.47 10.63 -11.45
C VAL A 551 5.56 11.07 -12.91
N ASN A 552 6.69 10.82 -13.58
CA ASN A 552 6.87 11.08 -15.02
C ASN A 552 5.79 10.37 -15.87
N HIS A 553 5.34 9.18 -15.44
CA HIS A 553 4.29 8.43 -16.12
C HIS A 553 2.89 9.03 -15.89
N PHE A 554 2.56 9.43 -14.67
CA PHE A 554 1.29 10.09 -14.36
C PHE A 554 1.16 11.42 -15.12
N GLU A 555 2.18 12.28 -15.11
CA GLU A 555 2.14 13.56 -15.85
C GLU A 555 1.91 13.36 -17.35
N ARG A 556 2.58 12.36 -17.96
CA ARG A 556 2.36 12.01 -19.36
C ARG A 556 0.93 11.56 -19.63
N LEU A 557 0.33 10.68 -18.82
CA LEU A 557 -1.07 10.29 -19.00
C LEU A 557 -2.05 11.46 -18.81
N LEU A 558 -1.77 12.36 -17.86
CA LEU A 558 -2.58 13.55 -17.58
C LEU A 558 -2.48 14.61 -18.71
N ALA A 559 -1.36 14.64 -19.44
CA ALA A 559 -1.17 15.47 -20.63
C ALA A 559 -1.77 14.85 -21.90
N GLU A 560 -1.66 13.52 -22.07
CA GLU A 560 -2.15 12.80 -23.24
C GLU A 560 -3.67 12.61 -23.24
N SER A 561 -4.32 12.59 -22.07
CA SER A 561 -5.77 12.34 -21.97
C SER A 561 -6.62 13.60 -21.79
N THR A 562 -7.68 13.68 -22.60
CA THR A 562 -8.79 14.63 -22.45
C THR A 562 -9.94 14.12 -21.58
N GLU A 563 -9.96 12.85 -21.19
CA GLU A 563 -10.99 12.29 -20.30
C GLU A 563 -10.69 12.63 -18.82
N PRO A 564 -11.65 12.54 -17.88
CA PRO A 564 -11.37 12.77 -16.46
C PRO A 564 -10.33 11.78 -15.90
N LEU A 565 -9.18 12.30 -15.45
CA LEU A 565 -8.07 11.50 -14.93
C LEU A 565 -7.45 12.13 -13.67
N SER A 566 -7.28 11.32 -12.61
CA SER A 566 -6.87 11.76 -11.28
C SER A 566 -5.98 10.72 -10.58
N PHE A 567 -4.79 11.13 -10.13
CA PHE A 567 -3.90 10.34 -9.28
C PHE A 567 -3.71 11.04 -7.93
N ILE A 568 -4.03 10.35 -6.84
CA ILE A 568 -3.77 10.79 -5.47
C ILE A 568 -2.55 10.01 -4.98
N VAL A 569 -1.43 10.72 -4.81
CA VAL A 569 -0.11 10.15 -4.55
C VAL A 569 0.26 10.35 -3.08
N PHE A 570 0.73 9.28 -2.44
CA PHE A 570 1.12 9.21 -1.03
C PHE A 570 2.60 8.86 -0.95
N ILE A 571 3.43 9.75 -0.40
CA ILE A 571 4.87 9.50 -0.22
C ILE A 571 5.35 10.02 1.14
N PRO A 572 6.40 9.41 1.73
CA PRO A 572 6.99 9.91 2.96
C PRO A 572 7.51 11.35 2.81
N GLU A 573 7.31 12.18 3.83
CA GLU A 573 7.88 13.51 3.91
C GLU A 573 9.34 13.44 4.34
N TRP A 574 10.20 13.07 3.40
CA TRP A 574 11.65 13.14 3.54
C TRP A 574 12.13 14.38 2.77
N ARG A 575 12.76 15.31 3.48
CA ARG A 575 13.17 16.63 2.94
C ARG A 575 14.68 16.90 3.03
N ASP A 576 15.43 16.04 3.70
CA ASP A 576 16.88 16.14 3.86
C ASP A 576 17.56 14.82 3.44
N PRO A 577 18.10 14.73 2.20
CA PRO A 577 17.69 15.51 1.05
C PRO A 577 16.26 15.12 0.61
N ALA A 578 15.55 16.01 -0.06
CA ALA A 578 14.24 15.70 -0.64
C ALA A 578 14.39 14.74 -1.85
N PRO A 579 13.68 13.60 -1.90
CA PRO A 579 13.71 12.71 -3.06
C PRO A 579 13.25 13.43 -4.33
N GLN A 580 13.89 13.14 -5.47
CA GLN A 580 13.58 13.81 -6.75
C GLN A 580 12.11 13.63 -7.18
N ALA A 581 11.48 12.51 -6.79
CA ALA A 581 10.05 12.28 -6.99
C ALA A 581 9.16 13.26 -6.19
N LEU A 582 9.52 13.61 -4.95
CA LEU A 582 8.82 14.62 -4.14
C LEU A 582 8.94 15.99 -4.81
N LEU A 583 10.16 16.39 -5.19
CA LEU A 583 10.40 17.68 -5.85
C LEU A 583 9.60 17.81 -7.16
N LYS A 584 9.52 16.74 -7.97
CA LYS A 584 8.67 16.69 -9.17
C LYS A 584 7.17 16.75 -8.84
N LEU A 585 6.70 16.03 -7.82
CA LEU A 585 5.30 16.10 -7.36
C LEU A 585 4.94 17.51 -6.88
N GLU A 586 5.82 18.18 -6.15
CA GLU A 586 5.62 19.54 -5.66
C GLU A 586 5.66 20.58 -6.80
N ALA A 587 6.41 20.35 -7.87
CA ALA A 587 6.53 21.23 -9.03
C ALA A 587 5.52 20.95 -10.18
N SER A 588 4.77 19.85 -10.14
CA SER A 588 3.94 19.38 -11.26
C SER A 588 2.86 20.39 -11.70
N PRO A 589 2.71 20.69 -13.01
CA PRO A 589 1.63 21.54 -13.52
C PRO A 589 0.24 20.92 -13.36
N PHE A 590 0.15 19.63 -13.01
CA PHE A 590 -1.11 18.94 -12.71
C PHE A 590 -1.47 18.95 -11.23
N LYS A 591 -0.61 19.48 -10.34
CA LYS A 591 -0.85 19.55 -8.90
C LYS A 591 -2.04 20.48 -8.58
N ARG A 592 -3.08 19.95 -7.93
CA ARG A 592 -4.30 20.69 -7.55
C ARG A 592 -4.37 21.05 -6.08
N LYS A 593 -3.91 20.14 -5.21
CA LYS A 593 -3.69 20.38 -3.79
C LYS A 593 -2.57 19.48 -3.30
N GLN A 594 -2.00 19.86 -2.17
CA GLN A 594 -0.99 19.13 -1.42
C GLN A 594 -1.31 19.32 0.06
N VAL A 595 -1.24 18.26 0.86
CA VAL A 595 -1.28 18.31 2.32
C VAL A 595 -0.23 17.37 2.91
N VAL A 596 0.01 17.49 4.21
CA VAL A 596 0.86 16.58 4.99
C VAL A 596 0.01 15.98 6.10
N VAL A 597 0.04 14.66 6.24
CA VAL A 597 -0.43 13.95 7.44
C VAL A 597 0.75 13.87 8.40
N PRO A 598 0.71 14.48 9.61
CA PRO A 598 1.88 14.61 10.46
C PRO A 598 2.48 13.27 10.92
N ASN A 599 3.77 13.29 11.27
CA ASN A 599 4.45 12.14 11.84
C ASN A 599 3.86 11.76 13.20
N PHE A 600 3.80 10.47 13.48
CA PHE A 600 3.19 9.92 14.69
C PHE A 600 1.69 10.26 14.92
N GLU A 601 0.99 10.88 13.96
CA GLU A 601 -0.46 11.13 14.03
C GLU A 601 -1.28 10.16 13.15
N HIS A 602 -0.62 9.24 12.43
CA HIS A 602 -1.30 8.28 11.57
C HIS A 602 -0.66 6.87 11.58
N GLU A 603 -1.41 5.90 11.09
CA GLU A 603 -1.00 4.50 10.97
C GLU A 603 -1.04 4.04 9.50
N TYR A 604 -0.19 3.08 9.17
CA TYR A 604 -0.23 2.27 7.95
C TYR A 604 -0.64 0.83 8.29
N ARG A 605 -1.03 0.05 7.29
CA ARG A 605 -1.24 -1.39 7.39
C ARG A 605 0.02 -2.16 7.00
N HIS A 606 0.33 -3.22 7.74
CA HIS A 606 1.53 -4.05 7.55
C HIS A 606 1.45 -4.91 6.27
N GLY A 607 2.51 -4.97 5.46
CA GLY A 607 2.50 -5.75 4.19
C GLY A 607 2.22 -7.24 4.35
N PHE A 608 2.83 -7.88 5.37
CA PHE A 608 2.53 -9.26 5.79
C PHE A 608 1.14 -9.46 6.45
N GLN A 609 0.17 -8.55 6.28
CA GLN A 609 -1.20 -8.69 6.81
C GLN A 609 -1.92 -9.99 6.42
N HIS A 610 -1.44 -10.67 5.37
CA HIS A 610 -1.96 -11.97 4.91
C HIS A 610 -1.50 -13.17 5.76
N ILE A 611 -0.55 -12.99 6.68
CA ILE A 611 -0.07 -14.01 7.65
C ILE A 611 -0.03 -13.53 9.10
N LEU A 612 0.08 -12.21 9.34
CA LEU A 612 0.18 -11.66 10.70
C LEU A 612 -1.14 -11.72 11.46
N PRO A 613 -1.11 -11.83 12.81
CA PRO A 613 -2.30 -11.74 13.65
C PRO A 613 -2.85 -10.31 13.68
N LYS A 614 -4.15 -10.17 14.01
CA LYS A 614 -4.87 -8.88 13.99
C LYS A 614 -4.26 -7.79 14.90
N SER A 615 -3.49 -8.19 15.92
CA SER A 615 -2.76 -7.31 16.84
C SER A 615 -1.58 -6.57 16.22
N GLU A 616 -1.01 -7.07 15.11
CA GLU A 616 0.25 -6.60 14.52
C GLU A 616 0.04 -5.93 13.15
N LEU A 617 -1.22 -5.72 12.75
CA LEU A 617 -1.56 -5.20 11.42
C LEU A 617 -1.36 -3.69 11.25
N ASN A 618 -1.29 -2.93 12.34
CA ASN A 618 -1.19 -1.47 12.31
C ASN A 618 0.24 -1.03 12.67
N LEU A 619 0.85 -0.24 11.78
CA LEU A 619 2.18 0.33 11.91
C LEU A 619 2.07 1.84 12.09
N LYS A 620 2.41 2.35 13.27
CA LYS A 620 2.43 3.80 13.52
C LYS A 620 3.54 4.47 12.70
N CYS A 621 3.22 5.47 11.90
CA CYS A 621 4.20 6.10 11.01
C CYS A 621 5.13 7.05 11.77
N ALA A 622 6.44 6.91 11.57
CA ALA A 622 7.46 7.75 12.19
C ALA A 622 7.80 9.03 11.39
N HIS A 623 7.25 9.16 10.19
CA HIS A 623 7.46 10.28 9.26
C HIS A 623 6.12 10.90 8.88
N GLY A 624 6.14 12.13 8.36
CA GLY A 624 4.97 12.70 7.71
C GLY A 624 4.66 11.94 6.42
N THR A 625 3.41 12.00 5.97
CA THR A 625 3.01 11.51 4.64
C THR A 625 2.49 12.69 3.83
N VAL A 626 3.19 13.04 2.75
CA VAL A 626 2.73 14.04 1.79
C VAL A 626 1.68 13.40 0.89
N VAL A 627 0.52 14.04 0.79
CA VAL A 627 -0.58 13.64 -0.10
C VAL A 627 -0.73 14.69 -1.20
N VAL A 628 -0.63 14.26 -2.47
CA VAL A 628 -0.62 15.15 -3.64
C VAL A 628 -1.67 14.71 -4.64
N TRP A 629 -2.53 15.64 -5.07
CA TRP A 629 -3.53 15.40 -6.11
C TRP A 629 -2.99 15.88 -7.46
N LEU A 630 -2.61 14.95 -8.34
CA LEU A 630 -2.29 15.22 -9.75
C LEU A 630 -3.54 14.95 -10.61
N GLN A 631 -4.10 15.99 -11.22
CA GLN A 631 -5.35 15.87 -11.99
C GLN A 631 -5.29 16.72 -13.26
N ASN A 632 -5.76 16.17 -14.39
CA ASN A 632 -6.01 16.97 -15.58
C ASN A 632 -7.27 17.82 -15.35
N ASN A 633 -7.58 18.74 -16.27
CA ASN A 633 -8.67 19.70 -16.03
C ASN A 633 -10.02 19.00 -15.79
N ASN A 634 -10.32 17.92 -16.51
CA ASN A 634 -11.59 17.20 -16.35
C ASN A 634 -11.61 16.32 -15.08
N GLY A 635 -10.47 15.74 -14.69
CA GLY A 635 -10.32 15.06 -13.40
C GLY A 635 -10.50 16.01 -12.20
N PHE A 636 -10.02 17.25 -12.30
CA PHE A 636 -10.22 18.28 -11.29
C PHE A 636 -11.68 18.75 -11.18
N HIS A 637 -12.39 18.92 -12.30
CA HIS A 637 -13.82 19.26 -12.26
C HIS A 637 -14.68 18.14 -11.62
N GLN A 638 -14.29 16.87 -11.75
CA GLN A 638 -15.05 15.74 -11.20
C GLN A 638 -14.65 15.39 -9.75
N TRP A 639 -13.35 15.31 -9.47
CA TRP A 639 -12.78 14.81 -8.20
C TRP A 639 -11.87 15.84 -7.52
N GLY A 640 -12.12 17.12 -7.73
CA GLY A 640 -11.30 18.21 -7.18
C GLY A 640 -11.20 18.17 -5.64
N PRO A 641 -9.99 18.42 -5.08
CA PRO A 641 -9.75 18.53 -3.64
C PRO A 641 -10.24 19.87 -3.07
N ILE A 642 -11.56 20.02 -2.99
CA ILE A 642 -12.24 21.02 -2.15
C ILE A 642 -12.04 20.70 -0.66
N GLU A 643 -12.17 21.71 0.21
CA GLU A 643 -11.76 21.61 1.62
C GLU A 643 -12.44 20.45 2.36
N ASP A 644 -13.77 20.35 2.29
CA ASP A 644 -14.58 19.31 2.94
C ASP A 644 -14.07 17.88 2.64
N ARG A 645 -13.64 17.64 1.40
CA ARG A 645 -13.11 16.33 0.95
C ARG A 645 -11.70 16.07 1.47
N VAL A 646 -10.89 17.13 1.59
CA VAL A 646 -9.52 17.04 2.12
C VAL A 646 -9.55 16.87 3.64
N GLU A 647 -10.43 17.58 4.34
CA GLU A 647 -10.67 17.42 5.77
C GLU A 647 -11.19 16.01 6.09
N ALA A 648 -12.17 15.50 5.32
CA ALA A 648 -12.63 14.12 5.44
C ALA A 648 -11.51 13.10 5.24
N LEU A 649 -10.57 13.34 4.31
CA LEU A 649 -9.41 12.47 4.11
C LEU A 649 -8.44 12.55 5.30
N LEU A 650 -8.14 13.74 5.83
CA LEU A 650 -7.27 13.92 6.99
C LEU A 650 -7.86 13.26 8.25
N GLU A 651 -9.16 13.44 8.52
CA GLU A 651 -9.86 12.70 9.57
C GLU A 651 -9.79 11.19 9.35
N SER A 652 -9.89 10.72 8.10
CA SER A 652 -9.81 9.28 7.78
C SER A 652 -8.48 8.62 8.14
N PHE A 653 -7.39 9.38 8.31
CA PHE A 653 -6.08 8.90 8.78
C PHE A 653 -5.97 8.74 10.31
N ARG A 654 -6.80 9.44 11.11
CA ARG A 654 -6.66 9.45 12.58
C ARG A 654 -6.83 8.04 13.18
N PRO A 655 -6.00 7.59 14.14
CA PRO A 655 -6.05 6.24 14.69
C PRO A 655 -7.42 5.84 15.21
N GLY A 656 -7.85 4.61 14.92
CA GLY A 656 -9.23 4.16 15.22
C GLY A 656 -9.63 4.19 16.70
N ARG A 657 -8.66 4.19 17.63
CA ARG A 657 -8.91 4.34 19.08
C ARG A 657 -9.27 5.77 19.49
N GLU A 658 -8.81 6.75 18.74
CA GLU A 658 -9.13 8.17 18.96
C GLU A 658 -10.48 8.47 18.31
N ARG A 659 -10.68 8.08 17.05
CA ARG A 659 -11.98 8.26 16.37
C ARG A 659 -13.16 7.54 17.05
N GLU A 660 -12.93 6.38 17.67
CA GLU A 660 -13.98 5.68 18.44
C GLU A 660 -14.21 6.31 19.83
N ARG A 661 -13.20 6.97 20.44
CA ARG A 661 -13.39 7.79 21.64
C ARG A 661 -14.22 9.02 21.32
N ASP A 662 -13.80 9.80 20.34
CA ASP A 662 -14.50 11.00 19.88
C ASP A 662 -15.93 10.61 19.42
N ARG A 663 -16.05 9.43 18.79
CA ARG A 663 -17.28 8.62 18.59
C ARG A 663 -18.21 8.64 19.81
N GLN A 664 -17.71 8.13 20.94
CA GLN A 664 -18.46 7.94 22.18
C GLN A 664 -18.68 9.25 22.96
N GLU A 665 -17.77 10.21 22.86
CA GLU A 665 -17.93 11.54 23.46
C GLU A 665 -19.00 12.37 22.73
N LEU A 666 -19.06 12.32 21.39
CA LEU A 666 -20.13 12.95 20.59
C LEU A 666 -21.51 12.29 20.79
N LEU A 667 -21.54 10.99 21.13
CA LEU A 667 -22.76 10.26 21.48
C LEU A 667 -23.14 10.37 22.97
N SER A 668 -22.33 11.05 23.79
CA SER A 668 -22.64 11.28 25.20
C SER A 668 -23.60 12.46 25.36
N PRO A 669 -24.68 12.35 26.16
CA PRO A 669 -25.59 13.47 26.39
C PRO A 669 -24.85 14.61 27.10
N PRO A 670 -25.07 15.88 26.72
CA PRO A 670 -24.39 17.01 27.33
C PRO A 670 -24.70 17.09 28.82
N ARG A 671 -23.66 17.18 29.66
CA ARG A 671 -23.81 17.32 31.12
C ARG A 671 -24.58 18.60 31.44
N THR A 672 -25.81 18.46 31.92
CA THR A 672 -26.58 19.58 32.46
C THR A 672 -25.89 20.15 33.69
N THR A 673 -25.31 21.33 33.55
CA THR A 673 -24.70 22.09 34.64
C THR A 673 -25.79 22.66 35.54
N ASN A 674 -26.30 21.84 36.46
CA ASN A 674 -27.27 22.24 37.48
C ASN A 674 -26.65 23.25 38.46
N VAL A 675 -26.65 24.53 38.07
CA VAL A 675 -26.44 25.66 38.95
C VAL A 675 -27.43 25.54 40.12
N SER A 676 -26.91 25.43 41.34
CA SER A 676 -27.72 25.23 42.53
C SER A 676 -27.12 25.92 43.75
N GLY A 677 -28.00 26.57 44.51
CA GLY A 677 -27.72 27.28 45.75
C GLY A 677 -28.75 28.40 45.98
N PRO A 678 -28.82 29.00 47.17
CA PRO A 678 -28.15 28.62 48.43
C PRO A 678 -29.13 27.98 49.45
N GLY A 679 -28.63 27.19 50.42
CA GLY A 679 -29.48 26.55 51.43
C GLY A 679 -28.73 25.78 52.53
N ALA A 680 -28.37 26.50 53.60
CA ALA A 680 -27.78 26.11 54.89
C ALA A 680 -27.73 24.62 55.37
N GLN A 681 -26.54 24.25 55.88
CA GLN A 681 -26.28 23.55 57.18
C GLN A 681 -26.75 22.08 57.38
N ASP A 682 -26.03 21.20 58.10
CA ASP A 682 -24.78 21.30 58.90
C ASP A 682 -23.90 20.03 58.75
N VAL A 683 -22.66 20.04 59.29
CA VAL A 683 -21.67 18.93 59.24
C VAL A 683 -21.28 18.48 60.66
N PRO A 684 -21.19 17.16 60.94
CA PRO A 684 -19.87 16.49 61.16
C PRO A 684 -19.86 15.04 60.58
N HIS A 685 -18.75 14.28 60.47
CA HIS A 685 -17.29 14.48 60.57
C HIS A 685 -16.61 13.24 59.94
N THR A 686 -15.49 13.36 59.23
CA THR A 686 -14.34 12.40 59.26
C THR A 686 -13.13 12.97 58.49
N PRO A 687 -11.87 12.71 58.91
CA PRO A 687 -10.68 13.31 58.30
C PRO A 687 -9.99 12.44 57.24
N THR A 688 -9.20 13.07 56.38
CA THR A 688 -8.36 12.48 55.34
C THR A 688 -7.04 11.90 55.87
N THR A 689 -6.48 10.92 55.16
CA THR A 689 -5.09 10.46 55.28
C THR A 689 -4.30 10.69 54.00
N GLN A 690 -3.13 11.34 54.12
CA GLN A 690 -2.10 11.39 53.08
C GLN A 690 -0.98 10.37 53.40
N PRO A 691 -0.25 9.85 52.40
CA PRO A 691 0.85 8.91 52.61
C PRO A 691 2.12 9.61 53.13
N HIS A 692 2.81 9.00 54.09
CA HIS A 692 4.05 9.52 54.66
C HIS A 692 5.31 8.92 54.00
N VAL A 693 6.35 9.74 53.88
CA VAL A 693 7.72 9.35 53.49
C VAL A 693 8.45 8.72 54.68
N ILE A 694 9.30 7.71 54.44
CA ILE A 694 10.22 7.13 55.44
C ILE A 694 11.63 7.00 54.82
N VAL A 695 12.66 7.34 55.60
CA VAL A 695 14.09 7.25 55.22
C VAL A 695 14.93 6.74 56.39
N ALA A 696 15.78 5.74 56.10
CA ALA A 696 17.00 5.29 56.80
C ALA A 696 17.02 5.03 58.33
N ASN A 697 17.56 3.87 58.75
CA ASN A 697 18.95 3.83 59.26
C ASN A 697 19.57 2.41 59.39
N GLN A 698 20.91 2.39 59.46
CA GLN A 698 21.82 1.28 59.84
C GLN A 698 21.99 1.21 61.39
N PRO A 699 22.73 0.27 62.04
CA PRO A 699 23.90 -0.57 61.63
C PRO A 699 23.70 -2.10 61.95
N THR A 700 24.66 -3.05 62.06
CA THR A 700 26.09 -3.13 62.49
C THR A 700 26.92 -4.23 61.76
N GLN A 701 28.18 -4.43 62.17
CA GLN A 701 29.23 -5.26 61.55
C GLN A 701 29.37 -6.67 62.15
N GLU A 702 29.72 -7.67 61.32
CA GLU A 702 30.80 -8.69 61.51
C GLU A 702 30.85 -9.61 60.25
N LYS A 703 31.94 -10.17 59.67
CA LYS A 703 33.43 -10.13 59.79
C LYS A 703 34.07 -11.44 60.31
N VAL A 704 34.95 -12.05 59.48
CA VAL A 704 35.60 -13.39 59.61
C VAL A 704 34.61 -14.56 59.82
N VAL A 705 34.93 -15.83 59.58
CA VAL A 705 36.08 -16.46 58.89
C VAL A 705 35.57 -17.22 57.65
N SER A 706 36.36 -17.39 56.59
CA SER A 706 37.75 -16.91 56.39
C SER A 706 37.80 -15.49 55.80
#